data_AF-A0A0K3BQX5-F1
#
_entry.id   AF-A0A0K3BQX5-F1
#
_cell.length_a   1.000
_cell.length_b   1.000
_cell.length_c   1.000
_cell.angle_alpha   90.00
_cell.angle_beta   90.00
_cell.angle_gamma   90.00
#
_symmetry.space_group_name_H-M   'P 1'
#
loop_
_entity.id
_entity.type
_entity.pdbx_description
1 polymer ?
#
loop_
_entity_poly.entity_id
_entity_poly.type
_entity_poly.pdbx_seq_one_letter_code
_entity_poly.pdbx_strand_id
1 'polypeptide(L)'
;MVNVVNAHLTCLLESRILARDRSPASNDRLRALLDEARWTHHALARAVNVIGAETGRSLHYHRSAVTHWLSGTRPQVPDLIAEAFTRKLNRVVTPADLGVPRAEPGRPPTLPTRSVHDTDSLLGRGDPIAALAALTRLDTDPAGHHGLRHLPYRVHDLDIPDWSTAHQARPTTATSTRRSPTTVRTRVLGSTRQMLEVFAALDHCFGGGHARTALITYLAHDLAAELRARDALAVHGELHGLAADLTYLAGFRCFDHHTHGLAQRYYRLALAFAVHAGDPIRYAIILCSLSHQARYLGHYPQALSLARRALAATAGTAAPRTEAFLHAQAALCHAAVNQHHHAHHHQHQAEHHLAQAQDPAPILGAYDPAECRYHTAHIHLAAGDLDDARTALRTAIDTYPGHHRRSRALALALLTDLHLATGRYRLARASWQHLLDDHDHLYSARVDAAVQRLRCHVEIPTLQIPRPRQALTDGGRSPQKRRNATPATGTPQPRPVVPEHDRTSDTAQYQKYPAGVTSAIAVRVDRQELEATSDISGPPPTAVPAAFTKLFADYARAVSTPSGPLDPDTVRAYRSRVRQFLAWLADTSDAGGIDGDPLTDPHARNGAVRDYRTHLRTVAKRKLSTVNAHLTAIDDFYRHLGLGPAMVKRQELPKAAPRALPNRARTRWLRAAQRADPRGKALAYIGYHAGLRSGEAVALDLDDVRISAREGVLIIRYGKGGQYREVPLRPQLRTALQEWITDRAQWPCATENPAVFLNRRGGRLTTRGAYDELKKIAIDANLEFGRDGDLTPHALRHTAGTNMIRGGQDIVTVAKILGHSIETARRYSLPTEADKQAAIERLAVDE
;
A
#
# COMPACT_ATOMS: atom_id res chain seq x y z
N MET A 1 2.15 -36.85 -54.95
CA MET A 1 1.89 -35.75 -53.98
C MET A 1 0.63 -35.97 -53.14
N VAL A 2 -0.47 -36.50 -53.70
CA VAL A 2 -1.72 -36.73 -52.93
C VAL A 2 -1.60 -37.84 -51.87
N ASN A 3 -0.81 -38.89 -52.11
CA ASN A 3 -0.65 -40.00 -51.14
C ASN A 3 0.23 -39.66 -49.93
N VAL A 4 1.17 -38.72 -50.05
CA VAL A 4 2.03 -38.28 -48.93
C VAL A 4 1.28 -37.35 -47.99
N VAL A 5 0.39 -36.50 -48.55
CA VAL A 5 -0.45 -35.59 -47.76
C VAL A 5 -1.50 -36.37 -46.96
N ASN A 6 -2.08 -37.43 -47.53
CA ASN A 6 -3.03 -38.30 -46.82
C ASN A 6 -2.38 -39.11 -45.70
N ALA A 7 -1.16 -39.65 -45.89
CA ALA A 7 -0.45 -40.35 -44.82
C ALA A 7 -0.11 -39.41 -43.64
N HIS A 8 0.22 -38.15 -43.93
CA HIS A 8 0.54 -37.17 -42.89
C HIS A 8 -0.71 -36.70 -42.11
N LEU A 9 -1.84 -36.52 -42.81
CA LEU A 9 -3.13 -36.21 -42.18
C LEU A 9 -3.66 -37.36 -41.32
N THR A 10 -3.45 -38.60 -41.74
CA THR A 10 -3.88 -39.79 -40.98
C THR A 10 -3.04 -39.96 -39.71
N CYS A 11 -1.72 -39.74 -39.78
CA CYS A 11 -0.85 -39.74 -38.60
C CYS A 11 -1.12 -38.55 -37.64
N LEU A 12 -1.49 -37.38 -38.17
CA LEU A 12 -1.92 -36.22 -37.37
C LEU A 12 -3.32 -36.41 -36.73
N LEU A 13 -4.20 -37.18 -37.36
CA LEU A 13 -5.50 -37.56 -36.81
C LEU A 13 -5.38 -38.68 -35.79
N GLU A 14 -4.57 -39.72 -36.04
CA GLU A 14 -4.29 -40.79 -35.08
C GLU A 14 -3.55 -40.29 -33.84
N SER A 15 -2.58 -39.37 -33.99
CA SER A 15 -1.94 -38.72 -32.83
C SER A 15 -2.88 -37.80 -32.05
N ARG A 16 -3.88 -37.18 -32.71
CA ARG A 16 -4.93 -36.39 -32.04
C ARG A 16 -6.02 -37.25 -31.38
N ILE A 17 -6.29 -38.44 -31.91
CA ILE A 17 -7.24 -39.40 -31.35
C ILE A 17 -6.59 -40.13 -30.16
N LEU A 18 -5.32 -40.51 -30.25
CA LEU A 18 -4.54 -41.09 -29.13
C LEU A 18 -4.24 -40.06 -28.01
N ALA A 19 -4.18 -38.77 -28.32
CA ALA A 19 -4.05 -37.71 -27.31
C ALA A 19 -5.36 -37.40 -26.56
N ARG A 20 -6.52 -37.83 -27.08
CA ARG A 20 -7.83 -37.63 -26.43
C ARG A 20 -8.16 -38.68 -25.38
N ASP A 21 -7.40 -39.77 -25.31
CA ASP A 21 -7.71 -40.94 -24.46
C ASP A 21 -6.78 -41.10 -23.24
N ARG A 22 -5.99 -40.08 -22.91
CA ARG A 22 -5.33 -39.99 -21.59
C ARG A 22 -6.17 -39.15 -20.66
N SER A 23 -7.12 -39.79 -19.97
CA SER A 23 -7.59 -39.26 -18.68
C SER A 23 -6.35 -38.85 -17.87
N PRO A 24 -6.19 -37.58 -17.47
CA PRO A 24 -5.00 -37.18 -16.74
C PRO A 24 -4.93 -37.99 -15.45
N ALA A 25 -3.81 -38.68 -15.25
CA ALA A 25 -3.62 -39.56 -14.09
C ALA A 25 -3.94 -38.78 -12.81
N SER A 26 -4.76 -39.39 -11.94
CA SER A 26 -5.13 -38.80 -10.65
C SER A 26 -3.87 -38.47 -9.85
N ASN A 27 -3.81 -37.28 -9.24
CA ASN A 27 -2.67 -36.89 -8.42
C ASN A 27 -2.82 -37.46 -7.01
N ASP A 28 -2.48 -38.74 -6.86
CA ASP A 28 -2.62 -39.48 -5.61
C ASP A 28 -1.71 -38.94 -4.49
N ARG A 29 -0.55 -38.36 -4.84
CA ARG A 29 0.36 -37.75 -3.86
C ARG A 29 -0.23 -36.50 -3.22
N LEU A 30 -0.83 -35.61 -4.02
CA LEU A 30 -1.53 -34.44 -3.49
C LEU A 30 -2.76 -34.84 -2.64
N ARG A 31 -3.44 -35.93 -3.02
CA ARG A 31 -4.56 -36.48 -2.23
C ARG A 31 -4.09 -36.97 -0.87
N ALA A 32 -3.02 -37.77 -0.82
CA ALA A 32 -2.43 -38.24 0.43
C ALA A 32 -2.02 -37.08 1.36
N LEU A 33 -1.46 -36.00 0.81
CA LEU A 33 -1.12 -34.81 1.59
C LEU A 33 -2.35 -34.07 2.14
N LEU A 34 -3.45 -33.98 1.36
CA LEU A 34 -4.71 -33.41 1.86
C LEU A 34 -5.30 -34.23 3.00
N ASP A 35 -5.25 -35.56 2.89
CA ASP A 35 -5.75 -36.49 3.91
C ASP A 35 -4.91 -36.39 5.20
N GLU A 36 -3.58 -36.42 5.08
CA GLU A 36 -2.66 -36.23 6.19
C GLU A 36 -2.86 -34.87 6.88
N ALA A 37 -3.02 -33.81 6.09
CA ALA A 37 -3.26 -32.45 6.59
C ALA A 37 -4.66 -32.26 7.17
N ARG A 38 -5.58 -33.21 6.93
CA ARG A 38 -7.02 -33.11 7.21
C ARG A 38 -7.60 -31.80 6.65
N TRP A 39 -7.19 -31.46 5.43
CA TRP A 39 -7.60 -30.23 4.77
C TRP A 39 -8.69 -30.46 3.74
N THR A 40 -9.72 -29.61 3.78
CA THR A 40 -10.67 -29.51 2.67
C THR A 40 -10.01 -28.78 1.49
N HIS A 41 -10.56 -28.96 0.29
CA HIS A 41 -10.10 -28.22 -0.89
C HIS A 41 -10.18 -26.69 -0.70
N HIS A 42 -11.20 -26.22 0.03
CA HIS A 42 -11.33 -24.80 0.36
C HIS A 42 -10.24 -24.35 1.33
N ALA A 43 -9.89 -25.18 2.33
CA ALA A 43 -8.83 -24.86 3.29
C ALA A 43 -7.47 -24.75 2.59
N LEU A 44 -7.12 -25.68 1.70
CA LEU A 44 -5.89 -25.61 0.92
C LEU A 44 -5.86 -24.36 0.03
N ALA A 45 -6.93 -24.08 -0.71
CA ALA A 45 -7.00 -22.90 -1.57
C ALA A 45 -6.83 -21.59 -0.77
N ARG A 46 -7.46 -21.50 0.41
CA ARG A 46 -7.31 -20.36 1.33
C ARG A 46 -5.86 -20.22 1.82
N ALA A 47 -5.24 -21.32 2.26
CA ALA A 47 -3.84 -21.32 2.71
C ALA A 47 -2.88 -20.86 1.61
N VAL A 48 -3.07 -21.32 0.38
CA VAL A 48 -2.26 -20.90 -0.79
C VAL A 48 -2.46 -19.42 -1.10
N ASN A 49 -3.69 -18.90 -0.99
CA ASN A 49 -3.94 -17.47 -1.21
C ASN A 49 -3.29 -16.60 -0.12
N VAL A 50 -3.32 -17.04 1.15
CA VAL A 50 -2.65 -16.34 2.25
C VAL A 50 -1.13 -16.25 1.98
N ILE A 51 -0.50 -17.37 1.63
CA ILE A 51 0.93 -17.39 1.29
C ILE A 51 1.20 -16.57 0.01
N GLY A 52 0.28 -16.61 -0.96
CA GLY A 52 0.30 -15.74 -2.13
C GLY A 52 0.41 -14.27 -1.74
N ALA A 53 -0.47 -13.80 -0.86
CA ALA A 53 -0.46 -12.43 -0.38
C ALA A 53 0.84 -12.07 0.37
N GLU A 54 1.40 -12.98 1.17
CA GLU A 54 2.72 -12.80 1.82
C GLU A 54 3.86 -12.61 0.82
N THR A 55 3.76 -13.20 -0.37
CA THR A 55 4.73 -13.03 -1.47
C THR A 55 4.43 -11.84 -2.37
N GLY A 56 3.45 -10.99 -2.02
CA GLY A 56 3.00 -9.88 -2.86
C GLY A 56 2.24 -10.30 -4.12
N ARG A 57 1.75 -11.56 -4.19
CA ARG A 57 0.95 -12.09 -5.29
C ARG A 57 -0.53 -12.07 -4.93
N SER A 58 -1.35 -11.44 -5.76
CA SER A 58 -2.81 -11.49 -5.63
C SER A 58 -3.34 -12.80 -6.23
N LEU A 59 -3.37 -13.86 -5.42
CA LEU A 59 -3.89 -15.18 -5.80
C LEU A 59 -5.36 -15.33 -5.37
N HIS A 60 -6.16 -15.94 -6.25
CA HIS A 60 -7.60 -16.13 -6.04
C HIS A 60 -7.99 -17.59 -6.35
N TYR A 61 -7.28 -18.55 -5.74
CA TYR A 61 -7.64 -19.96 -5.87
C TYR A 61 -8.90 -20.28 -5.07
N HIS A 62 -9.76 -21.12 -5.65
CA HIS A 62 -10.98 -21.64 -5.02
C HIS A 62 -10.93 -23.18 -4.99
N ARG A 63 -11.94 -23.82 -4.39
CA ARG A 63 -12.05 -25.29 -4.30
C ARG A 63 -11.90 -26.00 -5.65
N SER A 64 -12.36 -25.37 -6.73
CA SER A 64 -12.29 -25.91 -8.10
C SER A 64 -10.84 -26.02 -8.59
N ALA A 65 -9.98 -25.06 -8.26
CA ALA A 65 -8.57 -25.11 -8.62
C ALA A 65 -7.87 -26.33 -8.00
N VAL A 66 -8.14 -26.63 -6.73
CA VAL A 66 -7.61 -27.82 -6.05
C VAL A 66 -8.15 -29.11 -6.69
N THR A 67 -9.41 -29.11 -7.10
CA THR A 67 -10.02 -30.24 -7.82
C THR A 67 -9.33 -30.48 -9.18
N HIS A 68 -8.95 -29.41 -9.88
CA HIS A 68 -8.13 -29.51 -11.09
C HIS A 68 -6.71 -30.03 -10.81
N TRP A 69 -6.08 -29.62 -9.70
CA TRP A 69 -4.76 -30.15 -9.32
C TRP A 69 -4.79 -31.63 -8.98
N LEU A 70 -5.87 -32.09 -8.35
CA LEU A 70 -6.10 -33.51 -8.05
C LEU A 70 -6.39 -34.36 -9.28
N SER A 71 -6.93 -33.77 -10.34
CA SER A 71 -7.09 -34.42 -11.65
C SER A 71 -5.84 -34.30 -12.53
N GLY A 72 -4.67 -34.00 -11.95
CA GLY A 72 -3.39 -34.01 -12.67
C GLY A 72 -3.02 -32.69 -13.36
N THR A 73 -3.83 -31.63 -13.20
CA THR A 73 -3.48 -30.30 -13.75
C THR A 73 -2.33 -29.69 -12.96
N ARG A 74 -1.28 -29.24 -13.64
CA ARG A 74 -0.12 -28.61 -12.98
C ARG A 74 -0.50 -27.23 -12.39
N PRO A 75 -0.33 -27.00 -11.08
CA PRO A 75 -0.51 -25.67 -10.49
C PRO A 75 0.57 -24.69 -10.99
N GLN A 76 0.20 -23.41 -11.11
CA GLN A 76 1.16 -22.34 -11.47
C GLN A 76 2.09 -21.98 -10.29
N VAL A 77 1.74 -22.36 -9.06
CA VAL A 77 2.47 -22.00 -7.82
C VAL A 77 2.79 -23.21 -6.94
N PRO A 78 3.44 -24.27 -7.47
CA PRO A 78 3.69 -25.49 -6.71
C PRO A 78 4.51 -25.23 -5.43
N ASP A 79 5.42 -24.25 -5.43
CA ASP A 79 6.20 -23.89 -4.24
C ASP A 79 5.33 -23.34 -3.09
N LEU A 80 4.26 -22.59 -3.40
CA LEU A 80 3.38 -22.03 -2.37
C LEU A 80 2.43 -23.09 -1.81
N ILE A 81 2.05 -24.06 -2.64
CA ILE A 81 1.27 -25.23 -2.20
C ILE A 81 2.12 -26.10 -1.28
N ALA A 82 3.38 -26.35 -1.66
CA ALA A 82 4.33 -27.10 -0.86
C ALA A 82 4.58 -26.41 0.49
N GLU A 83 4.75 -25.08 0.50
CA GLU A 83 4.86 -24.31 1.74
C GLU A 83 3.58 -24.38 2.59
N ALA A 84 2.40 -24.35 1.97
CA ALA A 84 1.13 -24.50 2.70
C ALA A 84 1.09 -25.82 3.50
N PHE A 85 1.43 -26.92 2.85
CA PHE A 85 1.51 -28.22 3.53
C PHE A 85 2.65 -28.28 4.55
N THR A 86 3.80 -27.68 4.25
CA THR A 86 4.93 -27.62 5.19
C THR A 86 4.51 -26.99 6.52
N ARG A 87 3.81 -25.85 6.44
CA ARG A 87 3.28 -25.15 7.61
C ARG A 87 2.23 -25.95 8.36
N LYS A 88 1.38 -26.69 7.65
CA LYS A 88 0.28 -27.45 8.24
C LYS A 88 0.73 -28.75 8.90
N LEU A 89 1.65 -29.46 8.26
CA LEU A 89 2.14 -30.77 8.69
C LEU A 89 3.35 -30.67 9.62
N ASN A 90 3.94 -29.48 9.74
CA ASN A 90 5.15 -29.24 10.55
C ASN A 90 6.33 -30.14 10.13
N ARG A 91 6.43 -30.43 8.82
CA ARG A 91 7.53 -31.16 8.17
C ARG A 91 7.74 -30.60 6.78
N VAL A 92 8.94 -30.67 6.23
CA VAL A 92 9.19 -30.18 4.86
C VAL A 92 8.38 -30.96 3.85
N VAL A 93 7.61 -30.24 3.04
CA VAL A 93 6.96 -30.72 1.83
C VAL A 93 7.55 -29.95 0.67
N THR A 94 8.07 -30.67 -0.32
CA THR A 94 8.66 -30.10 -1.53
C THR A 94 7.66 -30.11 -2.68
N PRO A 95 7.87 -29.30 -3.73
CA PRO A 95 7.09 -29.41 -4.96
C PRO A 95 7.05 -30.81 -5.58
N ALA A 96 8.09 -31.64 -5.35
CA ALA A 96 8.16 -33.01 -5.84
C ALA A 96 7.21 -33.95 -5.07
N ASP A 97 6.99 -33.68 -3.79
CA ASP A 97 6.08 -34.44 -2.93
C ASP A 97 4.61 -34.19 -3.32
N LEU A 98 4.31 -33.07 -3.98
CA LEU A 98 2.97 -32.77 -4.50
C LEU A 98 2.55 -33.61 -5.72
N GLY A 99 3.43 -34.47 -6.25
CA GLY A 99 3.13 -35.28 -7.44
C GLY A 99 2.97 -34.47 -8.73
N VAL A 100 3.51 -33.25 -8.79
CA VAL A 100 3.49 -32.42 -9.99
C VAL A 100 4.65 -32.84 -10.91
N PRO A 101 4.42 -33.12 -12.21
CA PRO A 101 5.50 -33.53 -13.11
C PRO A 101 6.63 -32.50 -13.18
N ARG A 102 7.91 -32.94 -13.18
CA ARG A 102 9.07 -32.07 -13.47
C ARG A 102 8.83 -31.36 -14.81
N ALA A 103 9.21 -30.08 -14.90
CA ALA A 103 9.15 -29.37 -16.17
C ALA A 103 9.91 -30.15 -17.26
N GLU A 104 9.33 -30.24 -18.45
CA GLU A 104 10.05 -30.79 -19.60
C GLU A 104 11.39 -30.07 -19.77
N PRO A 105 12.47 -30.80 -20.08
CA PRO A 105 13.77 -30.18 -20.33
C PRO A 105 13.64 -29.20 -21.49
N GLY A 106 13.73 -27.89 -21.19
CA GLY A 106 13.64 -26.83 -22.20
C GLY A 106 12.83 -25.60 -21.80
N ARG A 107 11.95 -25.68 -20.78
CA ARG A 107 11.23 -24.51 -20.26
C ARG A 107 11.96 -23.91 -19.05
N PRO A 108 12.38 -22.63 -19.08
CA PRO A 108 13.04 -22.01 -17.95
C PRO A 108 12.10 -22.03 -16.72
N PRO A 109 12.63 -22.30 -15.51
CA PRO A 109 11.82 -22.34 -14.31
C PRO A 109 11.17 -20.97 -14.06
N THR A 110 9.94 -20.97 -13.55
CA THR A 110 9.14 -19.76 -13.25
C THR A 110 9.68 -18.95 -12.05
N LEU A 111 10.70 -19.46 -11.37
CA LEU A 111 11.46 -18.85 -10.28
C LEU A 111 12.93 -19.31 -10.42
N PRO A 112 13.93 -18.55 -9.95
CA PRO A 112 15.31 -18.99 -9.90
C PRO A 112 15.52 -20.05 -8.77
N THR A 113 14.73 -21.12 -8.76
CA THR A 113 14.74 -22.15 -7.69
C THR A 113 16.10 -22.81 -7.54
N ARG A 114 16.83 -23.03 -8.63
CA ARG A 114 18.20 -23.57 -8.60
C ARG A 114 19.17 -22.63 -7.87
N SER A 115 19.21 -21.36 -8.27
CA SER A 115 20.14 -20.38 -7.70
C SER A 115 19.83 -20.02 -6.25
N VAL A 116 18.55 -20.05 -5.84
CA VAL A 116 18.15 -19.88 -4.43
C VAL A 116 18.56 -21.10 -3.60
N HIS A 117 18.40 -22.30 -4.15
CA HIS A 117 18.85 -23.53 -3.49
C HIS A 117 20.38 -23.57 -3.35
N ASP A 118 21.10 -22.99 -4.31
CA ASP A 118 22.56 -22.83 -4.22
C ASP A 118 22.94 -21.92 -3.04
N THR A 119 22.24 -20.78 -2.83
CA THR A 119 22.47 -19.94 -1.64
C THR A 119 22.19 -20.67 -0.33
N ASP A 120 21.05 -21.37 -0.24
CA ASP A 120 20.67 -22.12 0.96
C ASP A 120 21.66 -23.28 1.23
N SER A 121 22.16 -23.92 0.16
CA SER A 121 23.21 -24.94 0.25
C SER A 121 24.56 -24.36 0.66
N LEU A 122 24.94 -23.18 0.19
CA LEU A 122 26.20 -22.52 0.58
C LEU A 122 26.18 -22.12 2.06
N LEU A 123 25.03 -21.61 2.54
CA LEU A 123 24.81 -21.37 3.97
C LEU A 123 24.92 -22.67 4.78
N GLY A 124 24.30 -23.75 4.32
CA GLY A 124 24.38 -25.06 4.98
C GLY A 124 25.78 -25.67 5.01
N ARG A 125 26.64 -25.32 4.05
CA ARG A 125 28.07 -25.72 4.00
C ARG A 125 28.98 -24.83 4.86
N GLY A 126 28.44 -23.80 5.51
CA GLY A 126 29.20 -22.89 6.36
C GLY A 126 30.03 -21.86 5.59
N ASP A 127 29.68 -21.51 4.35
CA ASP A 127 30.36 -20.46 3.57
C ASP A 127 29.46 -19.21 3.40
N PRO A 128 29.43 -18.31 4.41
CA PRO A 128 28.60 -17.11 4.35
C PRO A 128 29.10 -16.11 3.29
N ILE A 129 30.38 -16.11 2.93
CA ILE A 129 30.92 -15.15 1.95
C ILE A 129 30.45 -15.52 0.54
N ALA A 130 30.53 -16.80 0.17
CA ALA A 130 30.00 -17.28 -1.10
C ALA A 130 28.46 -17.12 -1.16
N ALA A 131 27.76 -17.40 -0.07
CA ALA A 131 26.32 -17.20 0.05
C ALA A 131 25.93 -15.71 -0.12
N LEU A 132 26.64 -14.78 0.52
CA LEU A 132 26.44 -13.34 0.36
C LEU A 132 26.56 -12.94 -1.10
N ALA A 133 27.65 -13.34 -1.75
CA ALA A 133 27.89 -12.99 -3.14
C ALA A 133 26.86 -13.59 -4.09
N ALA A 134 26.40 -14.82 -3.84
CA ALA A 134 25.34 -15.44 -4.61
C ALA A 134 24.02 -14.68 -4.44
N LEU A 135 23.62 -14.38 -3.19
CA LEU A 135 22.36 -13.71 -2.89
C LEU A 135 22.31 -12.28 -3.43
N THR A 136 23.40 -11.51 -3.28
CA THR A 136 23.44 -10.13 -3.75
C THR A 136 23.48 -10.02 -5.26
N ARG A 137 24.20 -10.93 -5.96
CA ARG A 137 24.13 -11.01 -7.44
C ARG A 137 22.73 -11.31 -7.94
N LEU A 138 22.02 -12.22 -7.27
CA LEU A 138 20.64 -12.53 -7.60
C LEU A 138 19.73 -11.31 -7.39
N ASP A 139 19.94 -10.56 -6.31
CA ASP A 139 19.12 -9.38 -5.98
C ASP A 139 19.43 -8.14 -6.85
N THR A 140 20.64 -8.03 -7.41
CA THR A 140 21.01 -6.93 -8.34
C THR A 140 20.69 -7.22 -9.81
N ASP A 141 20.57 -8.49 -10.21
CA ASP A 141 20.25 -8.87 -11.59
C ASP A 141 18.79 -8.53 -11.96
N PRO A 142 18.52 -7.67 -12.97
CA PRO A 142 17.16 -7.35 -13.41
C PRO A 142 16.30 -8.56 -13.77
N ALA A 143 16.88 -9.65 -14.29
CA ALA A 143 16.16 -10.87 -14.64
C ALA A 143 15.88 -11.76 -13.40
N GLY A 144 16.83 -11.87 -12.48
CA GLY A 144 16.69 -12.59 -11.21
C GLY A 144 15.81 -11.87 -10.16
N HIS A 145 15.84 -10.54 -10.15
CA HIS A 145 15.20 -9.67 -9.15
C HIS A 145 13.67 -9.79 -9.14
N HIS A 146 13.03 -10.10 -10.27
CA HIS A 146 11.58 -10.36 -10.30
C HIS A 146 11.19 -11.66 -9.60
N GLY A 147 12.03 -12.70 -9.64
CA GLY A 147 11.74 -13.98 -8.99
C GLY A 147 11.92 -13.94 -7.47
N LEU A 148 12.94 -13.23 -6.98
CA LEU A 148 13.30 -13.19 -5.56
C LEU A 148 12.30 -12.43 -4.68
N ARG A 149 11.68 -11.37 -5.22
CA ARG A 149 10.66 -10.57 -4.52
C ARG A 149 9.44 -11.39 -4.11
N HIS A 150 9.19 -12.50 -4.79
CA HIS A 150 8.05 -13.38 -4.57
C HIS A 150 8.42 -14.70 -3.89
N LEU A 151 9.60 -14.77 -3.27
CA LEU A 151 9.98 -15.95 -2.50
C LEU A 151 9.10 -16.09 -1.25
N PRO A 152 8.56 -17.30 -0.98
CA PRO A 152 7.81 -17.54 0.24
C PRO A 152 8.73 -17.46 1.46
N TYR A 153 8.17 -16.95 2.55
CA TYR A 153 8.72 -17.16 3.88
C TYR A 153 8.53 -18.63 4.26
N ARG A 154 9.59 -19.29 4.73
CA ARG A 154 9.58 -20.73 5.03
C ARG A 154 9.72 -20.97 6.52
N VAL A 155 8.74 -21.62 7.13
CA VAL A 155 8.76 -21.82 8.59
C VAL A 155 9.88 -22.75 9.05
N HIS A 156 10.13 -23.83 8.31
CA HIS A 156 11.22 -24.78 8.59
C HIS A 156 12.61 -24.12 8.49
N ASP A 157 12.74 -23.04 7.73
CA ASP A 157 14.00 -22.30 7.61
C ASP A 157 14.36 -21.52 8.89
N LEU A 158 13.50 -21.55 9.92
CA LEU A 158 13.73 -20.95 11.24
C LEU A 158 14.29 -21.94 12.28
N ASP A 159 14.41 -23.22 11.93
CA ASP A 159 15.05 -24.24 12.76
C ASP A 159 16.58 -24.08 12.73
N ILE A 160 17.03 -22.94 13.24
CA ILE A 160 18.45 -22.57 13.33
C ILE A 160 19.08 -23.35 14.50
N PRO A 161 20.33 -23.81 14.46
CA PRO A 161 21.00 -24.43 15.62
C PRO A 161 21.23 -23.43 16.75
N ASP A 162 21.18 -23.87 18.02
CA ASP A 162 21.50 -23.01 19.17
C ASP A 162 22.92 -22.44 19.13
N TRP A 163 23.13 -21.29 19.78
CA TRP A 163 24.41 -20.58 19.76
C TRP A 163 25.58 -21.50 20.12
N SER A 164 25.46 -22.31 21.17
CA SER A 164 26.51 -23.24 21.59
C SER A 164 26.91 -24.22 20.48
N THR A 165 25.92 -24.80 19.80
CA THR A 165 26.13 -25.76 18.71
C THR A 165 26.67 -25.07 17.46
N ALA A 166 26.06 -23.93 17.09
CA ALA A 166 26.47 -23.14 15.92
C ALA A 166 27.90 -22.62 16.07
N HIS A 167 28.25 -22.12 17.26
CA HIS A 167 29.59 -21.63 17.57
C HIS A 167 30.64 -22.74 17.57
N GLN A 168 30.32 -23.91 18.12
CA GLN A 168 31.20 -25.09 18.07
C GLN A 168 31.41 -25.61 16.64
N ALA A 169 30.40 -25.52 15.78
CA ALA A 169 30.47 -25.92 14.38
C ALA A 169 31.20 -24.90 13.48
N ARG A 170 31.71 -23.79 14.04
CA ARG A 170 32.46 -22.79 13.28
C ARG A 170 33.71 -23.45 12.66
N PRO A 171 33.98 -23.27 11.36
CA PRO A 171 35.22 -23.76 10.76
C PRO A 171 36.42 -23.23 11.56
N THR A 172 37.27 -24.11 12.07
CA THR A 172 38.58 -23.74 12.62
C THR A 172 39.46 -23.26 11.47
N THR A 173 39.43 -21.95 11.22
CA THR A 173 40.22 -21.34 10.15
C THR A 173 41.72 -21.56 10.38
N ALA A 174 42.39 -22.07 9.35
CA ALA A 174 43.83 -22.35 9.33
C ALA A 174 44.66 -21.11 9.69
N THR A 175 45.74 -21.34 10.45
CA THR A 175 46.72 -20.35 10.90
C THR A 175 47.36 -19.63 9.71
N SER A 176 46.89 -18.41 9.38
CA SER A 176 47.56 -17.58 8.38
C SER A 176 48.77 -16.88 9.00
N THR A 177 49.95 -17.14 8.44
CA THR A 177 51.24 -16.60 8.88
C THR A 177 51.60 -15.25 8.23
N ARG A 178 50.75 -14.72 7.33
CA ARG A 178 50.99 -13.43 6.65
C ARG A 178 50.21 -12.29 7.32
N ARG A 179 50.94 -11.33 7.89
CA ARG A 179 50.40 -10.07 8.43
C ARG A 179 50.43 -8.99 7.34
N SER A 180 49.27 -8.51 6.92
CA SER A 180 49.14 -7.24 6.17
C SER A 180 49.41 -6.03 7.09
N PRO A 181 49.87 -4.88 6.55
CA PRO A 181 50.20 -3.69 7.34
C PRO A 181 49.00 -3.17 8.13
N THR A 182 49.21 -2.80 9.39
CA THR A 182 48.18 -2.30 10.34
C THR A 182 47.33 -1.15 9.77
N THR A 183 47.92 -0.29 8.94
CA THR A 183 47.23 0.88 8.35
C THR A 183 46.11 0.52 7.36
N VAL A 184 46.28 -0.54 6.56
CA VAL A 184 45.26 -0.99 5.60
C VAL A 184 44.05 -1.56 6.35
N ARG A 185 44.31 -2.29 7.45
CA ARG A 185 43.29 -2.88 8.33
C ARG A 185 42.39 -1.83 8.96
N THR A 186 42.96 -0.75 9.51
CA THR A 186 42.19 0.33 10.14
C THR A 186 41.32 1.08 9.13
N ARG A 187 41.79 1.24 7.89
CA ARG A 187 41.03 1.94 6.83
C ARG A 187 39.78 1.18 6.41
N VAL A 188 39.89 -0.14 6.15
CA VAL A 188 38.76 -0.97 5.70
C VAL A 188 37.67 -1.08 6.76
N LEU A 189 38.05 -1.33 8.02
CA LEU A 189 37.09 -1.39 9.13
C LEU A 189 36.44 -0.02 9.37
N GLY A 190 37.23 1.06 9.31
CA GLY A 190 36.74 2.43 9.45
C GLY A 190 35.73 2.82 8.37
N SER A 191 36.06 2.58 7.09
CA SER A 191 35.16 2.89 5.97
C SER A 191 33.89 2.04 6.02
N THR A 192 33.99 0.75 6.32
CA THR A 192 32.83 -0.15 6.41
C THR A 192 31.89 0.25 7.53
N ARG A 193 32.45 0.66 8.69
CA ARG A 193 31.65 1.18 9.83
C ARG A 193 30.93 2.48 9.47
N GLN A 194 31.60 3.42 8.78
CA GLN A 194 30.95 4.64 8.30
C GLN A 194 29.83 4.35 7.31
N MET A 195 30.02 3.39 6.39
CA MET A 195 28.96 3.00 5.47
C MET A 195 27.75 2.39 6.20
N LEU A 196 27.99 1.59 7.25
CA LEU A 196 26.92 1.09 8.11
C LEU A 196 26.14 2.23 8.77
N GLU A 197 26.82 3.24 9.33
CA GLU A 197 26.17 4.41 9.93
C GLU A 197 25.31 5.18 8.91
N VAL A 198 25.85 5.42 7.70
CA VAL A 198 25.12 6.10 6.62
C VAL A 198 23.86 5.32 6.23
N PHE A 199 23.99 4.01 5.98
CA PHE A 199 22.83 3.21 5.60
C PHE A 199 21.82 3.10 6.74
N ALA A 200 22.26 2.96 7.99
CA ALA A 200 21.36 2.96 9.14
C ALA A 200 20.61 4.29 9.27
N ALA A 201 21.29 5.43 9.17
CA ALA A 201 20.65 6.75 9.24
C ALA A 201 19.59 6.95 8.13
N LEU A 202 19.89 6.53 6.90
CA LEU A 202 18.93 6.60 5.79
C LEU A 202 17.69 5.74 6.05
N ASP A 203 17.83 4.57 6.68
CA ASP A 203 16.69 3.73 7.04
C ASP A 203 15.79 4.40 8.09
N HIS A 204 16.37 5.02 9.11
CA HIS A 204 15.61 5.73 10.15
C HIS A 204 14.81 6.89 9.56
N CYS A 205 15.44 7.69 8.69
CA CYS A 205 14.81 8.90 8.12
C CYS A 205 13.73 8.59 7.09
N PHE A 206 13.94 7.59 6.23
CA PHE A 206 13.12 7.39 5.03
C PHE A 206 12.44 6.02 4.96
N GLY A 207 12.71 5.10 5.88
CA GLY A 207 12.22 3.72 5.82
C GLY A 207 13.03 2.82 4.88
N GLY A 208 12.69 1.53 4.86
CA GLY A 208 13.54 0.49 4.27
C GLY A 208 13.50 0.40 2.74
N GLY A 209 12.58 1.10 2.08
CA GLY A 209 12.50 1.19 0.62
C GLY A 209 13.54 2.13 0.02
N HIS A 210 14.06 3.09 0.79
CA HIS A 210 15.07 4.04 0.30
C HIS A 210 16.47 3.43 0.34
N ALA A 211 17.35 3.79 -0.62
CA ALA A 211 18.76 3.38 -0.69
C ALA A 211 19.06 1.86 -0.62
N ARG A 212 18.06 0.98 -0.77
CA ARG A 212 18.24 -0.49 -0.73
C ARG A 212 19.22 -0.97 -1.78
N THR A 213 19.05 -0.54 -3.04
CA THR A 213 19.93 -0.95 -4.15
C THR A 213 21.38 -0.55 -3.88
N ALA A 214 21.63 0.64 -3.32
CA ALA A 214 22.98 1.07 -2.98
C ALA A 214 23.63 0.17 -1.92
N LEU A 215 22.88 -0.21 -0.88
CA LEU A 215 23.35 -1.16 0.14
C LEU A 215 23.67 -2.53 -0.46
N ILE A 216 22.78 -3.09 -1.29
CA ILE A 216 23.01 -4.40 -1.91
C ILE A 216 24.22 -4.36 -2.86
N THR A 217 24.39 -3.28 -3.62
CA THR A 217 25.57 -3.11 -4.50
C THR A 217 26.86 -3.03 -3.69
N TYR A 218 26.87 -2.29 -2.58
CA TYR A 218 28.02 -2.22 -1.67
C TYR A 218 28.35 -3.59 -1.05
N LEU A 219 27.32 -4.34 -0.62
CA LEU A 219 27.49 -5.72 -0.14
C LEU A 219 28.07 -6.64 -1.22
N ALA A 220 27.64 -6.49 -2.48
CA ALA A 220 28.01 -7.34 -3.60
C ALA A 220 29.46 -7.14 -4.07
N HIS A 221 29.93 -5.90 -4.10
CA HIS A 221 31.20 -5.54 -4.71
C HIS A 221 32.26 -5.26 -3.65
N ASP A 222 32.04 -4.25 -2.83
CA ASP A 222 33.03 -3.77 -1.87
C ASP A 222 33.20 -4.77 -0.71
N LEU A 223 32.15 -5.02 0.07
CA LEU A 223 32.26 -5.85 1.26
C LEU A 223 32.64 -7.30 0.90
N ALA A 224 32.05 -7.86 -0.15
CA ALA A 224 32.38 -9.22 -0.57
C ALA A 224 33.82 -9.35 -1.10
N ALA A 225 34.42 -8.30 -1.66
CA ALA A 225 35.84 -8.30 -2.02
C ALA A 225 36.72 -8.28 -0.78
N GLU A 226 36.43 -7.39 0.18
CA GLU A 226 37.16 -7.26 1.45
C GLU A 226 37.09 -8.55 2.28
N LEU A 227 35.93 -9.21 2.34
CA LEU A 227 35.78 -10.50 3.04
C LEU A 227 36.57 -11.64 2.39
N ARG A 228 36.82 -11.60 1.08
CA ARG A 228 37.62 -12.64 0.39
C ARG A 228 39.12 -12.42 0.53
N ALA A 229 39.55 -11.19 0.81
CA ALA A 229 40.95 -10.91 1.09
C ALA A 229 41.38 -11.67 2.37
N ARG A 230 42.41 -12.51 2.24
CA ARG A 230 42.90 -13.38 3.33
C ARG A 230 43.88 -12.63 4.22
N ASP A 231 43.36 -11.94 5.23
CA ASP A 231 44.15 -11.23 6.24
C ASP A 231 43.95 -11.81 7.65
N ALA A 232 44.75 -11.33 8.61
CA ALA A 232 44.83 -11.81 9.98
C ALA A 232 43.46 -12.06 10.66
N LEU A 233 43.39 -13.18 11.39
CA LEU A 233 42.18 -13.72 12.03
C LEU A 233 41.31 -12.69 12.79
N ALA A 234 41.94 -11.78 13.53
CA ALA A 234 41.25 -10.78 14.35
C ALA A 234 40.48 -9.74 13.52
N VAL A 235 41.06 -9.27 12.40
CA VAL A 235 40.34 -8.34 11.49
C VAL A 235 39.20 -9.05 10.79
N HIS A 236 39.40 -10.32 10.45
CA HIS A 236 38.35 -11.10 9.81
C HIS A 236 37.14 -11.26 10.75
N GLY A 237 37.35 -11.43 12.06
CA GLY A 237 36.27 -11.44 13.06
C GLY A 237 35.46 -10.14 13.12
N GLU A 238 36.13 -8.98 13.23
CA GLU A 238 35.46 -7.68 13.23
C GLU A 238 34.74 -7.38 11.90
N LEU A 239 35.36 -7.74 10.77
CA LEU A 239 34.77 -7.55 9.45
C LEU A 239 33.55 -8.46 9.24
N HIS A 240 33.59 -9.72 9.72
CA HIS A 240 32.41 -10.60 9.79
C HIS A 240 31.32 -9.99 10.67
N GLY A 241 31.71 -9.34 11.76
CA GLY A 241 30.81 -8.49 12.54
C GLY A 241 30.11 -7.50 11.62
N LEU A 242 30.84 -6.53 11.04
CA LEU A 242 30.26 -5.47 10.20
C LEU A 242 29.45 -6.04 9.03
N ALA A 243 29.85 -7.19 8.49
CA ALA A 243 29.09 -7.92 7.49
C ALA A 243 27.74 -8.42 8.01
N ALA A 244 27.69 -8.95 9.24
CA ALA A 244 26.44 -9.31 9.90
C ALA A 244 25.50 -8.10 10.00
N ASP A 245 26.01 -6.93 10.39
CA ASP A 245 25.21 -5.70 10.57
C ASP A 245 24.63 -5.18 9.24
N LEU A 246 25.47 -5.04 8.22
CA LEU A 246 25.02 -4.56 6.91
C LEU A 246 24.05 -5.54 6.25
N THR A 247 24.29 -6.84 6.41
CA THR A 247 23.40 -7.90 5.92
C THR A 247 22.09 -7.92 6.70
N TYR A 248 22.14 -7.71 8.01
CA TYR A 248 20.94 -7.53 8.85
C TYR A 248 20.11 -6.35 8.35
N LEU A 249 20.75 -5.21 8.05
CA LEU A 249 20.06 -4.02 7.55
C LEU A 249 19.40 -4.30 6.19
N ALA A 250 20.08 -5.04 5.29
CA ALA A 250 19.48 -5.50 4.03
C ALA A 250 18.23 -6.38 4.28
N GLY A 251 18.30 -7.30 5.24
CA GLY A 251 17.17 -8.12 5.66
C GLY A 251 16.01 -7.31 6.21
N PHE A 252 16.29 -6.36 7.10
CA PHE A 252 15.29 -5.48 7.70
C PHE A 252 14.61 -4.57 6.66
N ARG A 253 15.35 -4.05 5.69
CA ARG A 253 14.78 -3.32 4.56
C ARG A 253 13.89 -4.19 3.68
N CYS A 254 14.29 -5.43 3.43
CA CYS A 254 13.45 -6.40 2.73
C CYS A 254 12.16 -6.71 3.51
N PHE A 255 12.25 -6.81 4.84
CA PHE A 255 11.09 -7.00 5.73
C PHE A 255 10.14 -5.80 5.69
N ASP A 256 10.68 -4.58 5.75
CA ASP A 256 9.92 -3.33 5.67
C ASP A 256 9.23 -3.14 4.30
N HIS A 257 9.78 -3.75 3.25
CA HIS A 257 9.22 -3.77 1.90
C HIS A 257 8.35 -5.01 1.58
N HIS A 258 7.98 -5.82 2.60
CA HIS A 258 7.16 -7.04 2.45
C HIS A 258 7.74 -8.11 1.51
N THR A 259 9.06 -8.13 1.31
CA THR A 259 9.76 -9.21 0.60
C THR A 259 10.24 -10.27 1.60
N HIS A 260 9.29 -10.91 2.27
CA HIS A 260 9.55 -11.71 3.48
C HIS A 260 10.49 -12.90 3.27
N GLY A 261 10.35 -13.65 2.18
CA GLY A 261 11.27 -14.76 1.89
C GLY A 261 12.71 -14.32 1.60
N LEU A 262 12.89 -13.11 1.07
CA LEU A 262 14.22 -12.52 0.85
C LEU A 262 14.80 -11.96 2.16
N ALA A 263 13.97 -11.29 2.97
CA ALA A 263 14.34 -10.81 4.29
C ALA A 263 14.87 -11.95 5.18
N GLN A 264 14.16 -13.09 5.20
CA GLN A 264 14.56 -14.27 5.96
C GLN A 264 15.96 -14.77 5.57
N ARG A 265 16.29 -14.77 4.28
CA ARG A 265 17.61 -15.21 3.78
C ARG A 265 18.73 -14.27 4.18
N TYR A 266 18.50 -12.95 4.06
CA TYR A 266 19.46 -11.97 4.55
C TYR A 266 19.66 -12.08 6.06
N TYR A 267 18.61 -12.29 6.85
CA TYR A 267 18.77 -12.52 8.29
C TYR A 267 19.52 -13.81 8.63
N ARG A 268 19.25 -14.91 7.94
CA ARG A 268 19.99 -16.17 8.12
C ARG A 268 21.48 -16.02 7.76
N LEU A 269 21.76 -15.28 6.69
CA LEU A 269 23.11 -14.95 6.30
C LEU A 269 23.80 -14.05 7.34
N ALA A 270 23.08 -13.06 7.88
CA ALA A 270 23.58 -12.22 8.97
C ALA A 270 23.88 -13.05 10.24
N LEU A 271 23.03 -14.03 10.59
CA LEU A 271 23.32 -14.97 11.68
C LEU A 271 24.59 -15.77 11.44
N ALA A 272 24.77 -16.28 10.22
CA ALA A 272 25.98 -17.01 9.85
C ALA A 272 27.23 -16.13 10.04
N PHE A 273 27.17 -14.86 9.62
CA PHE A 273 28.24 -13.89 9.86
C PHE A 273 28.48 -13.62 11.36
N ALA A 274 27.43 -13.49 12.18
CA ALA A 274 27.57 -13.32 13.62
C ALA A 274 28.23 -14.54 14.30
N VAL A 275 27.90 -15.76 13.87
CA VAL A 275 28.56 -17.00 14.33
C VAL A 275 30.03 -17.01 13.92
N HIS A 276 30.37 -16.59 12.70
CA HIS A 276 31.77 -16.50 12.24
C HIS A 276 32.56 -15.45 13.04
N ALA A 277 31.92 -14.31 13.32
CA ALA A 277 32.48 -13.27 14.19
C ALA A 277 32.67 -13.74 15.64
N GLY A 278 31.93 -14.77 16.09
CA GLY A 278 31.93 -15.21 17.48
C GLY A 278 31.21 -14.24 18.42
N ASP A 279 30.22 -13.50 17.90
CA ASP A 279 29.49 -12.47 18.63
C ASP A 279 28.07 -12.96 19.01
N PRO A 280 27.87 -13.45 20.26
CA PRO A 280 26.55 -13.92 20.71
C PRO A 280 25.52 -12.79 20.83
N ILE A 281 25.96 -11.54 21.02
CA ILE A 281 25.07 -10.39 21.18
C ILE A 281 24.45 -10.03 19.82
N ARG A 282 25.27 -9.93 18.76
CA ARG A 282 24.75 -9.78 17.39
C ARG A 282 23.85 -10.93 17.00
N TYR A 283 24.26 -12.15 17.32
CA TYR A 283 23.45 -13.34 17.07
C TYR A 283 22.05 -13.22 17.70
N ALA A 284 21.98 -12.81 18.98
CA ALA A 284 20.72 -12.59 19.68
C ALA A 284 19.87 -11.47 19.07
N ILE A 285 20.45 -10.33 18.70
CA ILE A 285 19.73 -9.21 18.05
C ILE A 285 19.10 -9.65 16.73
N ILE A 286 19.84 -10.40 15.90
CA ILE A 286 19.36 -10.90 14.62
C ILE A 286 18.25 -11.95 14.83
N LEU A 287 18.39 -12.85 15.82
CA LEU A 287 17.33 -13.78 16.22
C LEU A 287 16.05 -13.05 16.65
N CYS A 288 16.16 -11.96 17.41
CA CYS A 288 15.01 -11.14 17.77
C CYS A 288 14.30 -10.56 16.56
N SER A 289 15.02 -10.19 15.49
CA SER A 289 14.40 -9.70 14.25
C SER A 289 13.75 -10.81 13.42
N LEU A 290 14.34 -12.01 13.39
CA LEU A 290 13.67 -13.19 12.83
C LEU A 290 12.41 -13.55 13.62
N SER A 291 12.47 -13.46 14.94
CA SER A 291 11.32 -13.64 15.84
C SER A 291 10.23 -12.60 15.54
N HIS A 292 10.60 -11.32 15.36
CA HIS A 292 9.67 -10.27 14.99
C HIS A 292 9.03 -10.55 13.63
N GLN A 293 9.82 -10.93 12.62
CA GLN A 293 9.30 -11.30 11.31
C GLN A 293 8.32 -12.48 11.40
N ALA A 294 8.67 -13.54 12.14
CA ALA A 294 7.81 -14.71 12.35
C ALA A 294 6.49 -14.32 13.02
N ARG A 295 6.54 -13.52 14.09
CA ARG A 295 5.36 -13.02 14.81
C ARG A 295 4.48 -12.14 13.91
N TYR A 296 5.08 -11.27 13.11
CA TYR A 296 4.36 -10.40 12.17
C TYR A 296 3.57 -11.20 11.13
N LEU A 297 4.09 -12.37 10.73
CA LEU A 297 3.43 -13.29 9.79
C LEU A 297 2.50 -14.31 10.45
N GLY A 298 2.34 -14.27 11.78
CA GLY A 298 1.45 -15.17 12.52
C GLY A 298 2.07 -16.51 12.94
N HIS A 299 3.38 -16.70 12.77
CA HIS A 299 4.10 -17.91 13.19
C HIS A 299 4.54 -17.83 14.66
N TYR A 300 3.57 -17.71 15.57
CA TYR A 300 3.81 -17.41 16.98
C TYR A 300 4.67 -18.45 17.74
N PRO A 301 4.48 -19.77 17.55
CA PRO A 301 5.33 -20.76 18.22
C PRO A 301 6.80 -20.64 17.82
N GLN A 302 7.08 -20.45 16.53
CA GLN A 302 8.44 -20.27 16.03
C GLN A 302 9.03 -18.92 16.48
N ALA A 303 8.22 -17.86 16.48
CA ALA A 303 8.63 -16.57 17.01
C ALA A 303 9.06 -16.66 18.48
N LEU A 304 8.28 -17.35 19.32
CA LEU A 304 8.61 -17.57 20.73
C LEU A 304 9.88 -18.41 20.91
N SER A 305 10.04 -19.47 20.12
CA SER A 305 11.26 -20.28 20.13
C SER A 305 12.50 -19.43 19.84
N LEU A 306 12.46 -18.61 18.78
CA LEU A 306 13.56 -17.71 18.42
C LEU A 306 13.86 -16.67 19.51
N ALA A 307 12.83 -16.10 20.15
CA ALA A 307 13.01 -15.12 21.22
C ALA A 307 13.67 -15.72 22.47
N ARG A 308 13.28 -16.94 22.86
CA ARG A 308 13.91 -17.67 23.98
C ARG A 308 15.37 -17.98 23.70
N ARG A 309 15.67 -18.36 22.46
CA ARG A 309 17.03 -18.66 22.02
C ARG A 309 17.92 -17.41 21.98
N ALA A 310 17.35 -16.26 21.64
CA ALA A 310 18.05 -14.98 21.73
C ALA A 310 18.47 -14.65 23.17
N LEU A 311 17.54 -14.79 24.14
CA LEU A 311 17.85 -14.62 25.58
C LEU A 311 18.88 -15.64 26.07
N ALA A 312 18.77 -16.91 25.65
CA ALA A 312 19.71 -17.95 26.04
C ALA A 312 21.13 -17.69 25.47
N ALA A 313 21.24 -17.07 24.28
CA ALA A 313 22.52 -16.81 23.64
C ALA A 313 23.34 -15.74 24.39
N THR A 314 22.70 -14.74 25.00
CA THR A 314 23.41 -13.72 25.80
C THR A 314 23.62 -14.15 27.24
N ALA A 315 22.80 -15.07 27.76
CA ALA A 315 22.84 -15.50 29.16
C ALA A 315 22.81 -14.31 30.17
N GLY A 316 22.15 -13.20 29.79
CA GLY A 316 22.06 -11.99 30.60
C GLY A 316 23.32 -11.12 30.63
N THR A 317 24.32 -11.40 29.78
CA THR A 317 25.59 -10.65 29.76
C THR A 317 25.59 -9.49 28.77
N ALA A 318 24.51 -9.23 28.04
CA ALA A 318 24.47 -8.10 27.10
C ALA A 318 24.29 -6.77 27.85
N ALA A 319 24.57 -5.66 27.15
CA ALA A 319 24.32 -4.33 27.71
C ALA A 319 22.83 -4.15 28.05
N PRO A 320 22.47 -3.35 29.08
CA PRO A 320 21.09 -3.23 29.55
C PRO A 320 20.08 -2.91 28.44
N ARG A 321 20.41 -2.00 27.51
CA ARG A 321 19.53 -1.69 26.38
C ARG A 321 19.26 -2.88 25.46
N THR A 322 20.27 -3.74 25.26
CA THR A 322 20.11 -4.95 24.45
C THR A 322 19.26 -5.97 25.20
N GLU A 323 19.52 -6.22 26.48
CA GLU A 323 18.67 -7.10 27.30
C GLU A 323 17.21 -6.64 27.33
N ALA A 324 16.98 -5.32 27.43
CA ALA A 324 15.65 -4.74 27.32
C ALA A 324 14.95 -5.09 26.00
N PHE A 325 15.67 -4.99 24.88
CA PHE A 325 15.16 -5.36 23.55
C PHE A 325 14.79 -6.84 23.46
N LEU A 326 15.67 -7.73 23.96
CA LEU A 326 15.44 -9.18 23.94
C LEU A 326 14.21 -9.56 24.77
N HIS A 327 14.12 -9.03 25.99
CA HIS A 327 12.99 -9.26 26.88
C HIS A 327 11.68 -8.69 26.32
N ALA A 328 11.70 -7.52 25.70
CA ALA A 328 10.49 -6.96 25.08
C ALA A 328 9.96 -7.84 23.94
N GLN A 329 10.85 -8.37 23.10
CA GLN A 329 10.42 -9.29 22.04
C GLN A 329 9.90 -10.63 22.60
N ALA A 330 10.49 -11.15 23.68
CA ALA A 330 9.98 -12.31 24.39
C ALA A 330 8.58 -12.04 24.97
N ALA A 331 8.36 -10.87 25.59
CA ALA A 331 7.07 -10.47 26.12
C ALA A 331 5.98 -10.46 25.04
N LEU A 332 6.27 -9.87 23.87
CA LEU A 332 5.34 -9.86 22.72
C LEU A 332 5.04 -11.27 22.20
N CYS A 333 6.02 -12.16 22.17
CA CYS A 333 5.81 -13.54 21.74
C CYS A 333 4.97 -14.33 22.74
N HIS A 334 5.21 -14.15 24.04
CA HIS A 334 4.39 -14.75 25.09
C HIS A 334 2.94 -14.24 25.05
N ALA A 335 2.75 -12.94 24.83
CA ALA A 335 1.43 -12.36 24.63
C ALA A 335 0.71 -12.96 23.40
N ALA A 336 1.42 -13.16 22.29
CA ALA A 336 0.87 -13.73 21.07
C ALA A 336 0.45 -15.22 21.19
N VAL A 337 1.03 -15.96 22.14
CA VAL A 337 0.61 -17.35 22.46
C VAL A 337 -0.30 -17.43 23.70
N ASN A 338 -0.89 -16.31 24.14
CA ASN A 338 -1.78 -16.18 25.30
C ASN A 338 -1.16 -16.59 26.64
N GLN A 339 0.15 -16.39 26.81
CA GLN A 339 0.87 -16.63 28.07
C GLN A 339 1.09 -15.32 28.83
N HIS A 340 -0.01 -14.70 29.29
CA HIS A 340 -0.01 -13.35 29.87
C HIS A 340 0.93 -13.18 31.06
N HIS A 341 1.02 -14.15 31.97
CA HIS A 341 1.94 -14.10 33.11
C HIS A 341 3.41 -13.95 32.68
N HIS A 342 3.86 -14.77 31.73
CA HIS A 342 5.21 -14.67 31.18
C HIS A 342 5.42 -13.38 30.38
N ALA A 343 4.37 -12.91 29.68
CA ALA A 343 4.42 -11.65 28.96
C ALA A 343 4.69 -10.48 29.91
N HIS A 344 3.94 -10.37 31.01
CA HIS A 344 4.14 -9.33 32.02
C HIS A 344 5.50 -9.44 32.73
N HIS A 345 5.95 -10.66 33.06
CA HIS A 345 7.27 -10.88 33.63
C HIS A 345 8.37 -10.30 32.72
N HIS A 346 8.37 -10.67 31.44
CA HIS A 346 9.37 -10.17 30.49
C HIS A 346 9.20 -8.69 30.17
N GLN A 347 7.98 -8.15 30.18
CA GLN A 347 7.77 -6.71 30.07
C GLN A 347 8.44 -5.95 31.23
N HIS A 348 8.24 -6.42 32.46
CA HIS A 348 8.87 -5.82 33.63
C HIS A 348 10.41 -5.89 33.56
N GLN A 349 10.96 -7.03 33.10
CA GLN A 349 12.41 -7.14 32.86
C GLN A 349 12.89 -6.14 31.81
N ALA A 350 12.15 -5.97 30.71
CA ALA A 350 12.49 -5.01 29.68
C ALA A 350 12.51 -3.56 30.20
N GLU A 351 11.49 -3.17 30.97
CA GLU A 351 11.40 -1.85 31.61
C GLU A 351 12.52 -1.63 32.63
N HIS A 352 12.84 -2.65 33.43
CA HIS A 352 13.92 -2.60 34.42
C HIS A 352 15.30 -2.39 33.77
N HIS A 353 15.64 -3.19 32.77
CA HIS A 353 16.90 -3.05 32.05
C HIS A 353 17.00 -1.72 31.31
N LEU A 354 15.90 -1.24 30.71
CA LEU A 354 15.89 0.04 30.01
C LEU A 354 16.07 1.22 30.98
N ALA A 355 15.54 1.14 32.21
CA ALA A 355 15.76 2.14 33.24
C ALA A 355 17.22 2.21 33.72
N GLN A 356 17.97 1.10 33.59
CA GLN A 356 19.40 1.03 33.91
C GLN A 356 20.31 1.42 32.73
N ALA A 357 19.76 1.55 31.52
CA ALA A 357 20.54 1.80 30.32
C ALA A 357 21.10 3.24 30.30
N GLN A 358 22.41 3.36 30.56
CA GLN A 358 23.19 4.59 30.36
C GLN A 358 24.01 4.56 29.06
N ASP A 359 24.05 3.40 28.40
CA ASP A 359 24.75 3.20 27.15
C ASP A 359 24.07 3.96 25.98
N PRO A 360 24.87 4.50 25.04
CA PRO A 360 24.33 5.06 23.81
C PRO A 360 23.62 3.96 23.02
N ALA A 361 22.55 4.33 22.31
CA ALA A 361 21.82 3.36 21.50
C ALA A 361 22.75 2.74 20.44
N PRO A 362 22.82 1.39 20.34
CA PRO A 362 23.61 0.75 19.30
C PRO A 362 23.01 1.08 17.93
N ILE A 363 23.84 1.12 16.89
CA ILE A 363 23.39 1.41 15.51
C ILE A 363 22.27 0.45 15.07
N LEU A 364 22.36 -0.82 15.50
CA LEU A 364 21.36 -1.84 15.25
C LEU A 364 20.83 -2.40 16.56
N GLY A 365 19.54 -2.72 16.60
CA GLY A 365 18.89 -3.18 17.83
C GLY A 365 18.72 -2.07 18.87
N ALA A 366 18.79 -0.80 18.46
CA ALA A 366 18.45 0.33 19.32
C ALA A 366 17.05 0.13 19.90
N TYR A 367 16.96 0.16 21.22
CA TYR A 367 15.71 0.07 21.95
C TYR A 367 15.58 1.28 22.86
N ASP A 368 14.55 2.08 22.59
CA ASP A 368 14.32 3.34 23.26
C ASP A 368 13.03 3.30 24.10
N PRO A 369 12.83 4.25 25.04
CA PRO A 369 11.63 4.30 25.87
C PRO A 369 10.32 4.39 25.08
N ALA A 370 10.31 5.02 23.90
CA ALA A 370 9.10 5.13 23.08
C ALA A 370 8.73 3.77 22.48
N GLU A 371 9.71 3.02 21.97
CA GLU A 371 9.51 1.65 21.47
C GLU A 371 9.09 0.69 22.60
N CYS A 372 9.59 0.90 23.81
CA CYS A 372 9.12 0.20 25.01
C CYS A 372 7.63 0.41 25.25
N ARG A 373 7.17 1.67 25.26
CA ARG A 373 5.74 1.98 25.41
C ARG A 373 4.89 1.45 24.26
N TYR A 374 5.40 1.46 23.03
CA TYR A 374 4.73 0.83 21.91
C TYR A 374 4.56 -0.69 22.10
N HIS A 375 5.58 -1.39 22.59
CA HIS A 375 5.50 -2.82 22.91
C HIS A 375 4.54 -3.10 24.08
N THR A 376 4.59 -2.31 25.16
CA THR A 376 3.61 -2.37 26.27
C THR A 376 2.18 -2.29 25.75
N ALA A 377 1.90 -1.40 24.79
CA ALA A 377 0.57 -1.29 24.20
C ALA A 377 0.12 -2.58 23.51
N HIS A 378 1.01 -3.26 22.76
CA HIS A 378 0.69 -4.55 22.14
C HIS A 378 0.38 -5.64 23.16
N ILE A 379 1.06 -5.64 24.31
CA ILE A 379 0.81 -6.59 25.40
C ILE A 379 -0.57 -6.33 26.01
N HIS A 380 -0.91 -5.07 26.31
CA HIS A 380 -2.24 -4.70 26.78
C HIS A 380 -3.34 -5.05 25.76
N LEU A 381 -3.11 -4.82 24.46
CA LEU A 381 -4.06 -5.24 23.42
C LEU A 381 -4.27 -6.75 23.37
N ALA A 382 -3.23 -7.54 23.61
CA ALA A 382 -3.34 -8.99 23.71
C ALA A 382 -4.11 -9.44 24.96
N ALA A 383 -3.97 -8.72 26.08
CA ALA A 383 -4.73 -8.94 27.31
C ALA A 383 -6.19 -8.45 27.23
N GLY A 384 -6.50 -7.56 26.29
CA GLY A 384 -7.81 -6.92 26.14
C GLY A 384 -7.96 -5.58 26.88
N ASP A 385 -6.87 -5.06 27.46
CA ASP A 385 -6.84 -3.81 28.24
C ASP A 385 -6.75 -2.59 27.30
N LEU A 386 -7.87 -2.26 26.66
CA LEU A 386 -7.92 -1.26 25.58
C LEU A 386 -7.56 0.17 26.03
N ASP A 387 -7.84 0.53 27.29
CA ASP A 387 -7.55 1.87 27.80
C ASP A 387 -6.06 2.04 28.13
N ASP A 388 -5.44 1.03 28.74
CA ASP A 388 -4.00 1.02 29.02
C ASP A 388 -3.18 0.95 27.72
N ALA A 389 -3.63 0.15 26.76
CA ALA A 389 -3.06 0.14 25.41
C ALA A 389 -3.07 1.52 24.77
N ARG A 390 -4.17 2.28 24.90
CA ARG A 390 -4.28 3.63 24.34
C ARG A 390 -3.32 4.61 25.03
N THR A 391 -3.24 4.53 26.36
CA THR A 391 -2.33 5.39 27.14
C THR A 391 -0.89 5.12 26.74
N ALA A 392 -0.48 3.86 26.69
CA ALA A 392 0.85 3.46 26.26
C ALA A 392 1.17 3.92 24.83
N LEU A 393 0.23 3.80 23.88
CA LEU A 393 0.43 4.30 22.50
C LEU A 393 0.63 5.81 22.44
N ARG A 394 -0.17 6.58 23.18
CA ARG A 394 -0.04 8.04 23.22
C ARG A 394 1.32 8.44 23.79
N THR A 395 1.72 7.85 24.91
CA THR A 395 3.04 8.09 25.50
C THR A 395 4.17 7.73 24.52
N ALA A 396 4.06 6.61 23.79
CA ALA A 396 5.04 6.26 22.76
C ALA A 396 5.12 7.35 21.66
N ILE A 397 3.98 7.75 21.10
CA ILE A 397 3.88 8.76 20.03
C ILE A 397 4.48 10.10 20.46
N ASP A 398 4.17 10.54 21.68
CA ASP A 398 4.64 11.82 22.24
C ASP A 398 6.15 11.80 22.55
N THR A 399 6.73 10.60 22.74
CA THR A 399 8.15 10.44 23.12
C THR A 399 9.05 10.13 21.92
N TYR A 400 8.52 9.66 20.79
CA TYR A 400 9.34 9.30 19.63
C TYR A 400 10.18 10.51 19.14
N PRO A 401 11.50 10.32 18.95
CA PRO A 401 12.34 11.33 18.31
C PRO A 401 11.80 11.71 16.93
N GLY A 402 11.93 12.97 16.53
CA GLY A 402 11.37 13.47 15.25
C GLY A 402 11.90 12.77 13.99
N HIS A 403 13.01 12.03 14.08
CA HIS A 403 13.56 11.21 13.00
C HIS A 403 13.04 9.76 13.00
N HIS A 404 12.34 9.28 14.03
CA HIS A 404 11.75 7.93 14.11
C HIS A 404 10.36 7.85 13.47
N ARG A 405 10.22 8.42 12.27
CA ARG A 405 8.92 8.57 11.59
C ARG A 405 8.23 7.24 11.32
N ARG A 406 8.97 6.19 10.96
CA ARG A 406 8.40 4.87 10.68
C ARG A 406 7.74 4.25 11.92
N SER A 407 8.42 4.22 13.05
CA SER A 407 7.87 3.64 14.29
C SER A 407 6.68 4.47 14.79
N ARG A 408 6.77 5.80 14.74
CA ARG A 408 5.66 6.69 15.07
C ARG A 408 4.45 6.49 14.17
N ALA A 409 4.64 6.34 12.86
CA ALA A 409 3.57 6.03 11.92
C ALA A 409 2.89 4.68 12.25
N LEU A 410 3.65 3.63 12.56
CA LEU A 410 3.06 2.34 12.95
C LEU A 410 2.26 2.43 14.26
N ALA A 411 2.77 3.20 15.25
CA ALA A 411 2.06 3.48 16.49
C ALA A 411 0.77 4.28 16.25
N LEU A 412 0.80 5.30 15.40
CA LEU A 412 -0.36 6.11 15.00
C LEU A 412 -1.40 5.28 14.27
N ALA A 413 -0.97 4.35 13.40
CA ALA A 413 -1.87 3.43 12.72
C ALA A 413 -2.60 2.54 13.74
N LEU A 414 -1.87 1.95 14.69
CA LEU A 414 -2.45 1.12 15.74
C LEU A 414 -3.39 1.91 16.67
N LEU A 415 -3.02 3.13 17.02
CA LEU A 415 -3.89 4.02 17.80
C LEU A 415 -5.17 4.36 17.03
N THR A 416 -5.07 4.56 15.71
CA THR A 416 -6.22 4.81 14.84
C THR A 416 -7.14 3.61 14.81
N ASP A 417 -6.62 2.39 14.65
CA ASP A 417 -7.40 1.16 14.72
C ASP A 417 -8.14 1.03 16.04
N LEU A 418 -7.44 1.26 17.15
CA LEU A 418 -8.01 1.20 18.49
C LEU A 418 -9.14 2.22 18.67
N HIS A 419 -8.97 3.44 18.16
CA HIS A 419 -10.03 4.44 18.18
C HIS A 419 -11.23 4.06 17.32
N LEU A 420 -11.01 3.48 16.14
CA LEU A 420 -12.10 3.00 15.27
C LEU A 420 -12.86 1.85 15.93
N ALA A 421 -12.14 0.86 16.49
CA ALA A 421 -12.71 -0.28 17.19
C ALA A 421 -13.55 0.13 18.41
N THR A 422 -13.20 1.24 19.07
CA THR A 422 -13.90 1.75 20.27
C THR A 422 -14.91 2.86 19.96
N GLY A 423 -15.20 3.13 18.68
CA GLY A 423 -16.18 4.15 18.28
C GLY A 423 -15.72 5.62 18.47
N ARG A 424 -14.44 5.85 18.74
CA ARG A 424 -13.85 7.17 19.06
C ARG A 424 -13.37 7.90 17.81
N TYR A 425 -14.26 8.09 16.85
CA TYR A 425 -13.90 8.51 15.50
C TYR A 425 -13.21 9.88 15.38
N ARG A 426 -13.51 10.84 16.27
CA ARG A 426 -12.81 12.15 16.26
C ARG A 426 -11.32 11.97 16.57
N LEU A 427 -11.02 11.12 17.55
CA LEU A 427 -9.66 10.77 17.92
C LEU A 427 -9.00 9.90 16.83
N ALA A 428 -9.75 8.97 16.23
CA ALA A 428 -9.28 8.20 15.08
C ALA A 428 -8.87 9.10 13.91
N ARG A 429 -9.69 10.13 13.60
CA ARG A 429 -9.38 11.11 12.56
C ARG A 429 -8.10 11.89 12.86
N ALA A 430 -7.91 12.31 14.12
CA ALA A 430 -6.71 13.04 14.52
C ALA A 430 -5.44 12.18 14.38
N SER A 431 -5.46 10.95 14.91
CA SER A 431 -4.34 10.02 14.77
C SER A 431 -4.09 9.61 13.31
N TRP A 432 -5.14 9.49 12.51
CA TRP A 432 -5.06 9.26 11.06
C TRP A 432 -4.37 10.39 10.31
N GLN A 433 -4.67 11.65 10.64
CA GLN A 433 -4.02 12.81 10.01
C GLN A 433 -2.52 12.80 10.28
N HIS A 434 -2.12 12.61 11.55
CA HIS A 434 -0.70 12.50 11.91
C HIS A 434 -0.01 11.30 11.25
N LEU A 435 -0.71 10.17 11.08
CA LEU A 435 -0.19 9.03 10.33
C LEU A 435 0.12 9.43 8.87
N LEU A 436 -0.78 10.16 8.21
CA LEU A 436 -0.58 10.61 6.84
C LEU A 436 0.57 11.62 6.72
N ASP A 437 0.73 12.50 7.71
CA ASP A 437 1.85 13.44 7.77
C ASP A 437 3.21 12.72 7.78
N ASP A 438 3.32 11.61 8.52
CA ASP A 438 4.54 10.79 8.52
C ASP A 438 4.66 9.92 7.25
N HIS A 439 3.55 9.39 6.76
CA HIS A 439 3.50 8.51 5.57
C HIS A 439 4.09 9.19 4.33
N ASP A 440 3.82 10.48 4.12
CA ASP A 440 4.30 11.25 2.96
C ASP A 440 5.84 11.34 2.87
N HIS A 441 6.55 11.04 3.96
CA HIS A 441 8.01 11.08 4.04
C HIS A 441 8.67 9.70 4.09
N LEU A 442 7.89 8.62 4.03
CA LEU A 442 8.35 7.26 4.23
C LEU A 442 8.23 6.40 2.97
N TYR A 443 9.26 5.61 2.71
CA TYR A 443 9.28 4.51 1.76
C TYR A 443 9.20 3.19 2.53
N SER A 444 8.02 2.86 3.08
CA SER A 444 7.80 1.64 3.87
C SER A 444 6.50 0.94 3.46
N ALA A 445 6.63 -0.28 2.93
CA ALA A 445 5.46 -1.07 2.55
C ALA A 445 4.63 -1.50 3.77
N ARG A 446 5.26 -1.61 4.95
CA ARG A 446 4.56 -1.84 6.22
C ARG A 446 3.62 -0.68 6.57
N VAL A 447 4.08 0.55 6.40
CA VAL A 447 3.25 1.75 6.62
C VAL A 447 2.21 1.87 5.50
N ASP A 448 2.58 1.64 4.23
CA ASP A 448 1.65 1.61 3.10
C ASP A 448 0.49 0.64 3.35
N ALA A 449 0.79 -0.57 3.83
CA ALA A 449 -0.22 -1.58 4.15
C ALA A 449 -1.08 -1.20 5.35
N ALA A 450 -0.52 -0.51 6.36
CA ALA A 450 -1.30 0.00 7.49
C ALA A 450 -2.28 1.09 7.03
N VAL A 451 -1.82 2.02 6.20
CA VAL A 451 -2.64 3.06 5.55
C VAL A 451 -3.72 2.43 4.68
N GLN A 452 -3.38 1.45 3.86
CA GLN A 452 -4.34 0.76 2.99
C GLN A 452 -5.40 -0.01 3.80
N ARG A 453 -5.01 -0.68 4.88
CA ARG A 453 -5.93 -1.40 5.78
C ARG A 453 -6.88 -0.44 6.50
N LEU A 454 -6.38 0.70 6.97
CA LEU A 454 -7.19 1.74 7.62
C LEU A 454 -8.16 2.41 6.65
N ARG A 455 -7.78 2.58 5.37
CA ARG A 455 -8.71 3.03 4.32
C ARG A 455 -9.90 2.08 4.19
N CYS A 456 -9.68 0.77 4.25
CA CYS A 456 -10.77 -0.21 4.23
C CYS A 456 -11.70 -0.11 5.46
N HIS A 457 -11.23 0.34 6.64
CA HIS A 457 -12.08 0.50 7.82
C HIS A 457 -13.02 1.72 7.72
N VAL A 458 -12.55 2.80 7.10
CA VAL A 458 -13.36 4.00 6.86
C VAL A 458 -14.45 3.76 5.81
N GLU A 459 -14.27 2.72 4.99
CA GLU A 459 -15.26 2.22 4.02
C GLU A 459 -16.35 1.34 4.66
N ILE A 460 -16.30 1.06 5.98
CA ILE A 460 -17.35 0.31 6.72
C ILE A 460 -18.46 1.28 7.18
N PRO A 461 -19.73 1.11 6.77
CA PRO A 461 -20.81 2.09 6.96
C PRO A 461 -21.24 2.43 8.41
N THR A 462 -20.77 1.70 9.41
CA THR A 462 -21.31 1.76 10.79
C THR A 462 -20.61 2.76 11.70
N LEU A 463 -19.50 3.36 11.26
CA LEU A 463 -18.66 4.25 12.05
C LEU A 463 -18.87 5.75 11.70
N GLN A 464 -20.13 6.19 11.55
CA GLN A 464 -20.44 7.62 11.38
C GLN A 464 -20.41 8.34 12.74
N ILE A 465 -19.52 9.34 12.85
CA ILE A 465 -19.47 10.29 13.96
C ILE A 465 -20.72 11.16 13.95
N PRO A 466 -21.50 11.25 15.04
CA PRO A 466 -22.57 12.24 15.15
C PRO A 466 -21.97 13.65 15.10
N ARG A 467 -22.56 14.51 14.26
CA ARG A 467 -22.30 15.96 14.33
C ARG A 467 -22.82 16.50 15.68
N PRO A 468 -22.12 17.45 16.33
CA PRO A 468 -22.67 18.08 17.52
C PRO A 468 -23.94 18.86 17.13
N ARG A 469 -25.06 18.54 17.78
CA ARG A 469 -26.29 19.35 17.72
C ARG A 469 -25.94 20.75 18.21
N GLN A 470 -26.22 21.77 17.39
CA GLN A 470 -26.21 23.15 17.82
C GLN A 470 -27.23 23.32 18.97
N ALA A 471 -26.79 23.97 20.04
CA ALA A 471 -27.64 24.40 21.12
C ALA A 471 -28.69 25.37 20.58
N LEU A 472 -29.94 24.93 20.56
CA LEU A 472 -31.09 25.82 20.51
C LEU A 472 -31.30 26.35 21.92
N THR A 473 -31.10 27.65 22.07
CA THR A 473 -31.56 28.46 23.19
C THR A 473 -33.09 28.55 23.15
N ASP A 474 -33.72 28.09 24.23
CA ASP A 474 -34.98 28.55 24.85
C ASP A 474 -35.40 27.42 25.80
N GLY A 475 -35.65 27.58 27.09
CA GLY A 475 -36.27 28.70 27.78
C GLY A 475 -37.33 28.12 28.72
N GLY A 476 -36.90 27.68 29.91
CA GLY A 476 -37.69 27.54 31.14
C GLY A 476 -38.99 26.70 31.17
N ARG A 477 -38.97 25.60 31.94
CA ARG A 477 -39.78 25.40 33.17
C ARG A 477 -39.71 23.94 33.66
N SER A 478 -39.48 23.77 34.96
CA SER A 478 -39.60 22.54 35.76
C SER A 478 -40.73 22.76 36.79
N PRO A 479 -41.14 21.80 37.66
CA PRO A 479 -41.10 20.33 37.61
C PRO A 479 -42.43 19.65 38.10
N GLN A 480 -42.39 18.31 38.26
CA GLN A 480 -43.18 17.43 39.18
C GLN A 480 -44.41 16.65 38.63
N LYS A 481 -44.32 15.30 38.58
CA LYS A 481 -45.03 14.38 39.52
C LYS A 481 -44.73 12.88 39.26
N ARG A 482 -44.23 12.25 40.32
CA ARG A 482 -44.44 10.89 40.89
C ARG A 482 -45.25 9.79 40.17
N ARG A 483 -44.77 8.55 40.40
CA ARG A 483 -45.47 7.25 40.69
C ARG A 483 -45.98 6.46 39.46
N ASN A 484 -45.88 5.13 39.32
CA ASN A 484 -45.86 4.00 40.28
C ASN A 484 -45.28 2.70 39.64
N ALA A 485 -44.74 1.80 40.47
CA ALA A 485 -44.58 0.36 40.21
C ALA A 485 -45.96 -0.36 40.26
N THR A 486 -46.22 -1.62 39.85
CA THR A 486 -45.55 -2.92 40.08
C THR A 486 -46.23 -4.02 39.18
N PRO A 487 -46.10 -5.35 39.39
CA PRO A 487 -45.44 -6.29 38.47
C PRO A 487 -46.39 -7.36 37.82
N ALA A 488 -45.88 -8.18 36.89
CA ALA A 488 -46.50 -9.47 36.62
C ALA A 488 -45.45 -10.55 36.29
N THR A 489 -45.62 -11.66 37.01
CA THR A 489 -44.96 -12.95 37.06
C THR A 489 -45.14 -13.81 35.80
N GLY A 490 -44.11 -14.57 35.43
CA GLY A 490 -44.21 -15.69 34.46
C GLY A 490 -42.89 -16.44 34.33
N THR A 491 -42.80 -17.60 34.98
CA THR A 491 -41.68 -18.55 35.04
C THR A 491 -41.40 -19.26 33.69
N PRO A 492 -40.23 -19.92 33.54
CA PRO A 492 -39.53 -20.10 32.26
C PRO A 492 -39.83 -21.43 31.56
N GLN A 493 -39.73 -21.45 30.23
CA GLN A 493 -39.62 -22.66 29.42
C GLN A 493 -38.42 -22.60 28.46
N PRO A 494 -37.85 -23.75 28.09
CA PRO A 494 -36.43 -23.90 27.78
C PRO A 494 -36.09 -23.47 26.35
N ARG A 495 -34.89 -22.90 26.18
CA ARG A 495 -34.32 -22.58 24.88
C ARG A 495 -34.01 -23.87 24.11
N PRO A 496 -34.32 -23.95 22.80
CA PRO A 496 -33.79 -25.03 21.98
C PRO A 496 -32.29 -24.84 21.77
N VAL A 497 -31.55 -25.93 21.99
CA VAL A 497 -30.13 -26.08 21.62
C VAL A 497 -30.06 -26.07 20.09
N VAL A 498 -29.43 -25.04 19.53
CA VAL A 498 -29.13 -24.93 18.09
C VAL A 498 -27.66 -25.32 17.88
N PRO A 499 -27.33 -26.18 16.89
CA PRO A 499 -25.96 -26.63 16.65
C PRO A 499 -25.04 -25.49 16.20
N GLU A 500 -23.81 -25.55 16.69
CA GLU A 500 -22.71 -24.64 16.43
C GLU A 500 -22.24 -24.79 14.96
N HIS A 501 -22.80 -23.99 14.05
CA HIS A 501 -22.30 -23.85 12.69
C HIS A 501 -21.62 -22.50 12.47
N ASP A 502 -20.28 -22.60 12.45
CA ASP A 502 -19.27 -21.82 11.72
C ASP A 502 -19.58 -20.33 11.47
N ARG A 503 -19.40 -19.51 12.51
CA ARG A 503 -19.28 -18.06 12.41
C ARG A 503 -17.82 -17.66 12.14
N THR A 504 -17.27 -17.95 10.96
CA THR A 504 -15.94 -17.44 10.56
C THR A 504 -15.85 -17.08 9.08
N SER A 505 -16.58 -16.04 8.65
CA SER A 505 -16.48 -15.50 7.29
C SER A 505 -16.35 -13.97 7.28
N ASP A 506 -15.20 -13.45 7.72
CA ASP A 506 -14.64 -12.13 7.30
C ASP A 506 -13.30 -11.75 7.98
N THR A 507 -12.67 -12.64 8.75
CA THR A 507 -11.50 -12.31 9.60
C THR A 507 -10.13 -12.33 8.91
N ALA A 508 -10.03 -12.63 7.61
CA ALA A 508 -8.74 -12.79 6.93
C ALA A 508 -7.90 -11.50 6.82
N GLN A 509 -8.54 -10.31 6.88
CA GLN A 509 -7.82 -9.03 6.88
C GLN A 509 -7.29 -8.60 8.27
N TYR A 510 -7.76 -9.26 9.34
CA TYR A 510 -7.47 -8.90 10.74
C TYR A 510 -6.45 -9.81 11.42
N GLN A 511 -5.95 -10.82 10.72
CA GLN A 511 -5.02 -11.84 11.21
C GLN A 511 -3.62 -11.30 11.60
N LYS A 512 -3.42 -9.97 11.56
CA LYS A 512 -2.17 -9.27 11.90
C LYS A 512 -2.15 -8.72 13.33
N TYR A 513 -3.22 -8.90 14.11
CA TYR A 513 -3.30 -8.53 15.52
C TYR A 513 -3.57 -9.75 16.41
N PRO A 514 -3.11 -9.75 17.68
CA PRO A 514 -3.50 -10.77 18.66
C PRO A 514 -5.03 -10.82 18.83
N ALA A 515 -5.55 -11.99 19.22
CA ALA A 515 -6.98 -12.32 19.21
C ALA A 515 -7.89 -11.30 19.93
N GLY A 516 -7.38 -10.58 20.94
CA GLY A 516 -8.11 -9.55 21.69
C GLY A 516 -8.56 -8.33 20.88
N VAL A 517 -7.86 -7.96 19.80
CA VAL A 517 -8.28 -6.85 18.91
C VAL A 517 -9.39 -7.33 17.95
N THR A 518 -9.35 -8.60 17.57
CA THR A 518 -10.33 -9.19 16.65
C THR A 518 -11.68 -9.41 17.34
N SER A 519 -11.69 -9.70 18.65
CA SER A 519 -12.92 -9.85 19.45
C SER A 519 -13.58 -8.51 19.80
N ALA A 520 -12.81 -7.45 20.02
CA ALA A 520 -13.34 -6.10 20.30
C ALA A 520 -14.03 -5.45 19.09
N ILE A 521 -13.56 -5.73 17.87
CA ILE A 521 -14.13 -5.21 16.62
C ILE A 521 -15.44 -5.92 16.23
N ALA A 522 -15.71 -7.11 16.78
CA ALA A 522 -16.84 -7.96 16.39
C ALA A 522 -18.18 -7.61 17.08
N VAL A 523 -18.23 -6.64 18.00
CA VAL A 523 -19.43 -6.39 18.81
C VAL A 523 -20.05 -5.01 18.53
N ARG A 524 -21.31 -5.06 18.04
CA ARG A 524 -22.31 -3.99 17.78
C ARG A 524 -22.38 -3.40 16.37
N VAL A 525 -23.25 -4.02 15.57
CA VAL A 525 -24.02 -3.33 14.52
C VAL A 525 -25.49 -3.57 14.84
N ASP A 526 -26.20 -2.53 15.29
CA ASP A 526 -27.65 -2.57 15.42
C ASP A 526 -28.30 -1.62 14.40
N ARG A 527 -29.47 -2.03 13.93
CA ARG A 527 -30.07 -1.73 12.64
C ARG A 527 -31.31 -0.89 12.85
N GLN A 528 -31.29 0.40 12.51
CA GLN A 528 -32.51 1.11 12.09
C GLN A 528 -32.24 2.49 11.47
N GLU A 529 -33.16 2.87 10.56
CA GLU A 529 -33.35 4.15 9.86
C GLU A 529 -32.69 4.34 8.48
N LEU A 530 -33.48 3.99 7.46
CA LEU A 530 -33.36 4.37 6.05
C LEU A 530 -34.66 5.11 5.69
N GLU A 531 -34.52 6.32 5.14
CA GLU A 531 -35.31 6.91 4.04
C GLU A 531 -35.50 8.42 4.20
N ALA A 532 -34.76 9.19 3.40
CA ALA A 532 -35.22 10.42 2.73
C ALA A 532 -34.06 11.01 1.94
N THR A 533 -34.21 11.12 0.62
CA THR A 533 -33.85 12.29 -0.22
C THR A 533 -33.51 11.86 -1.66
N SER A 534 -34.34 12.28 -2.61
CA SER A 534 -34.04 12.32 -4.03
C SER A 534 -34.71 13.54 -4.67
N ASP A 535 -33.94 14.50 -5.19
CA ASP A 535 -34.24 15.23 -6.43
C ASP A 535 -33.14 16.25 -6.84
N ILE A 536 -32.57 16.20 -8.08
CA ILE A 536 -31.98 17.33 -8.85
C ILE A 536 -31.91 17.00 -10.37
N SER A 537 -32.37 17.95 -11.18
CA SER A 537 -32.58 18.00 -12.65
C SER A 537 -31.32 18.11 -13.54
N GLY A 538 -31.34 17.38 -14.67
CA GLY A 538 -30.50 17.42 -15.87
C GLY A 538 -31.29 16.84 -17.06
N PRO A 539 -30.78 16.79 -18.32
CA PRO A 539 -31.49 16.12 -19.42
C PRO A 539 -31.86 14.71 -18.97
N PRO A 540 -33.07 14.23 -19.30
CA PRO A 540 -33.61 13.02 -18.68
C PRO A 540 -32.59 11.90 -18.87
N PRO A 541 -32.19 11.22 -17.79
CA PRO A 541 -31.25 10.12 -17.90
C PRO A 541 -31.81 9.12 -18.91
N THR A 542 -30.96 8.61 -19.81
CA THR A 542 -31.32 7.53 -20.76
C THR A 542 -32.16 6.48 -20.03
N ALA A 543 -33.40 6.26 -20.48
CA ALA A 543 -34.29 5.37 -19.76
C ALA A 543 -33.65 3.98 -19.67
N VAL A 544 -33.63 3.41 -18.46
CA VAL A 544 -33.20 2.02 -18.29
C VAL A 544 -34.37 1.16 -18.76
N PRO A 545 -34.18 0.24 -19.72
CA PRO A 545 -35.23 -0.67 -20.17
C PRO A 545 -35.88 -1.40 -18.99
N ALA A 546 -37.18 -1.70 -19.08
CA ALA A 546 -37.97 -2.28 -17.99
C ALA A 546 -37.34 -3.58 -17.44
N ALA A 547 -36.77 -4.40 -18.33
CA ALA A 547 -36.08 -5.63 -17.98
C ALA A 547 -34.87 -5.43 -17.03
N PHE A 548 -34.23 -4.26 -17.05
CA PHE A 548 -33.01 -3.97 -16.29
C PHE A 548 -33.21 -2.97 -15.15
N THR A 549 -34.45 -2.51 -14.89
CA THR A 549 -34.71 -1.46 -13.88
C THR A 549 -34.29 -1.88 -12.47
N LYS A 550 -34.63 -3.12 -12.05
CA LYS A 550 -34.24 -3.66 -10.74
C LYS A 550 -32.72 -3.82 -10.63
N LEU A 551 -32.10 -4.41 -11.66
CA LEU A 551 -30.66 -4.63 -11.74
C LEU A 551 -29.86 -3.32 -11.63
N PHE A 552 -30.31 -2.30 -12.38
CA PHE A 552 -29.68 -0.99 -12.32
C PHE A 552 -29.94 -0.29 -10.99
N ALA A 553 -31.11 -0.45 -10.37
CA ALA A 553 -31.38 0.11 -9.04
C ALA A 553 -30.49 -0.51 -7.96
N ASP A 554 -30.23 -1.82 -8.05
CA ASP A 554 -29.32 -2.54 -7.15
C ASP A 554 -27.87 -2.05 -7.34
N TYR A 555 -27.39 -1.98 -8.58
CA TYR A 555 -26.08 -1.39 -8.88
C TYR A 555 -25.98 0.08 -8.47
N ALA A 556 -27.02 0.88 -8.74
CA ALA A 556 -27.06 2.29 -8.40
C ALA A 556 -27.01 2.50 -6.89
N ARG A 557 -27.65 1.64 -6.08
CA ARG A 557 -27.53 1.67 -4.62
C ARG A 557 -26.12 1.27 -4.17
N ALA A 558 -25.55 0.22 -4.75
CA ALA A 558 -24.21 -0.25 -4.43
C ALA A 558 -23.13 0.80 -4.75
N VAL A 559 -23.25 1.51 -5.88
CA VAL A 559 -22.31 2.56 -6.27
C VAL A 559 -22.60 3.93 -5.63
N SER A 560 -23.84 4.20 -5.21
CA SER A 560 -24.25 5.46 -4.53
C SER A 560 -24.22 5.40 -3.01
N THR A 561 -23.70 4.32 -2.43
CA THR A 561 -23.59 4.21 -0.98
C THR A 561 -22.71 5.37 -0.48
N PRO A 562 -23.17 6.21 0.48
CA PRO A 562 -22.47 7.43 0.89
C PRO A 562 -21.04 7.22 1.43
N SER A 563 -20.70 5.95 1.70
CA SER A 563 -19.43 5.44 2.26
C SER A 563 -18.48 4.83 1.21
N GLY A 564 -18.79 4.94 -0.09
CA GLY A 564 -18.00 4.33 -1.16
C GLY A 564 -16.68 5.06 -1.51
N PRO A 565 -15.68 4.35 -2.10
CA PRO A 565 -14.38 4.91 -2.50
C PRO A 565 -14.46 5.87 -3.71
N LEU A 566 -15.63 5.96 -4.33
CA LEU A 566 -15.85 6.75 -5.51
C LEU A 566 -16.37 8.13 -5.08
N ASP A 567 -15.62 9.17 -5.42
CA ASP A 567 -16.05 10.55 -5.31
C ASP A 567 -17.46 10.71 -5.94
N PRO A 568 -18.36 11.55 -5.38
CA PRO A 568 -19.73 11.72 -5.89
C PRO A 568 -19.82 11.99 -7.40
N ASP A 569 -18.83 12.67 -7.97
CA ASP A 569 -18.75 12.90 -9.40
C ASP A 569 -18.43 11.61 -10.18
N THR A 570 -17.64 10.73 -9.59
CA THR A 570 -17.28 9.40 -10.11
C THR A 570 -18.48 8.46 -10.04
N VAL A 571 -19.24 8.46 -8.94
CA VAL A 571 -20.50 7.71 -8.78
C VAL A 571 -21.51 8.11 -9.86
N ARG A 572 -21.72 9.43 -10.03
CA ARG A 572 -22.62 9.97 -11.07
C ARG A 572 -22.17 9.53 -12.46
N ALA A 573 -20.87 9.56 -12.72
CA ALA A 573 -20.31 9.16 -14.01
C ALA A 573 -20.44 7.65 -14.27
N TYR A 574 -20.29 6.80 -13.24
CA TYR A 574 -20.43 5.34 -13.35
C TYR A 574 -21.88 4.95 -13.64
N ARG A 575 -22.83 5.49 -12.86
CA ARG A 575 -24.28 5.29 -13.07
C ARG A 575 -24.72 5.68 -14.48
N SER A 576 -24.23 6.82 -14.97
CA SER A 576 -24.55 7.29 -16.33
C SER A 576 -24.04 6.34 -17.42
N ARG A 577 -22.82 5.82 -17.27
CA ARG A 577 -22.19 4.92 -18.27
C ARG A 577 -22.79 3.53 -18.28
N VAL A 578 -23.12 2.99 -17.11
CA VAL A 578 -23.77 1.67 -16.98
C VAL A 578 -25.19 1.72 -17.51
N ARG A 579 -25.93 2.81 -17.27
CA ARG A 579 -27.24 3.05 -17.88
C ARG A 579 -27.19 3.02 -19.40
N GLN A 580 -26.21 3.70 -20.02
CA GLN A 580 -26.03 3.68 -21.48
C GLN A 580 -25.68 2.28 -22.01
N PHE A 581 -24.92 1.51 -21.24
CA PHE A 581 -24.59 0.13 -21.60
C PHE A 581 -25.82 -0.79 -21.55
N LEU A 582 -26.64 -0.71 -20.49
CA LEU A 582 -27.85 -1.52 -20.36
C LEU A 582 -28.92 -1.17 -21.41
N ALA A 583 -29.02 0.10 -21.81
CA ALA A 583 -29.90 0.50 -22.92
C ALA A 583 -29.43 -0.13 -24.24
N TRP A 584 -28.14 -0.01 -24.57
CA TRP A 584 -27.57 -0.64 -25.76
C TRP A 584 -27.72 -2.17 -25.73
N LEU A 585 -27.57 -2.79 -24.56
CA LEU A 585 -27.68 -4.24 -24.39
C LEU A 585 -29.09 -4.73 -24.70
N ALA A 586 -30.14 -4.01 -24.28
CA ALA A 586 -31.52 -4.36 -24.63
C ALA A 586 -31.74 -4.29 -26.15
N ASP A 587 -31.39 -3.16 -26.77
CA ASP A 587 -31.59 -2.94 -28.21
C ASP A 587 -30.87 -4.01 -29.06
N THR A 588 -29.70 -4.47 -28.61
CA THR A 588 -28.88 -5.45 -29.33
C THR A 588 -29.35 -6.90 -29.09
N SER A 589 -29.83 -7.22 -27.88
CA SER A 589 -30.41 -8.52 -27.55
C SER A 589 -31.74 -8.75 -28.30
N ASP A 590 -32.57 -7.71 -28.43
CA ASP A 590 -33.84 -7.79 -29.16
C ASP A 590 -33.64 -8.01 -30.68
N ALA A 591 -32.50 -7.57 -31.21
CA ALA A 591 -32.07 -7.82 -32.59
C ALA A 591 -31.42 -9.20 -32.80
N GLY A 592 -31.35 -10.06 -31.77
CA GLY A 592 -30.73 -11.38 -31.82
C GLY A 592 -29.20 -11.35 -31.96
N GLY A 593 -28.55 -10.23 -31.61
CA GLY A 593 -27.14 -9.99 -31.89
C GLY A 593 -26.15 -10.52 -30.85
N ILE A 594 -26.59 -11.25 -29.81
CA ILE A 594 -25.72 -11.71 -28.71
C ILE A 594 -25.97 -13.18 -28.41
N ASP A 595 -24.91 -13.99 -28.49
CA ASP A 595 -24.93 -15.40 -28.10
C ASP A 595 -24.83 -15.54 -26.57
N GLY A 596 -25.87 -16.09 -25.94
CA GLY A 596 -25.95 -16.33 -24.50
C GLY A 596 -26.44 -15.12 -23.68
N ASP A 597 -26.48 -15.26 -22.35
CA ASP A 597 -26.90 -14.18 -21.45
C ASP A 597 -25.67 -13.45 -20.85
N PRO A 598 -25.37 -12.20 -21.28
CA PRO A 598 -24.21 -11.45 -20.81
C PRO A 598 -24.27 -11.02 -19.34
N LEU A 599 -25.40 -11.19 -18.67
CA LEU A 599 -25.60 -10.86 -17.25
C LEU A 599 -25.32 -12.03 -16.32
N THR A 600 -25.20 -13.25 -16.84
CA THR A 600 -24.98 -14.47 -16.06
C THR A 600 -23.81 -15.32 -16.57
N ASP A 601 -23.46 -15.23 -17.85
CA ASP A 601 -22.35 -15.97 -18.47
C ASP A 601 -21.11 -15.08 -18.72
N PRO A 602 -19.93 -15.41 -18.13
CA PRO A 602 -18.67 -14.72 -18.41
C PRO A 602 -18.24 -14.70 -19.89
N HIS A 603 -18.60 -15.70 -20.69
CA HIS A 603 -18.28 -15.75 -22.12
C HIS A 603 -19.16 -14.76 -22.91
N ALA A 604 -20.48 -14.83 -22.75
CA ALA A 604 -21.42 -13.86 -23.32
C ALA A 604 -21.10 -12.41 -22.88
N ARG A 605 -20.72 -12.21 -21.61
CA ARG A 605 -20.24 -10.91 -21.09
C ARG A 605 -19.07 -10.35 -21.89
N ASN A 606 -18.05 -11.17 -22.12
CA ASN A 606 -16.85 -10.73 -22.85
C ASN A 606 -17.18 -10.37 -24.32
N GLY A 607 -18.14 -11.07 -24.93
CA GLY A 607 -18.70 -10.74 -26.24
C GLY A 607 -19.41 -9.38 -26.22
N ALA A 608 -20.41 -9.22 -25.35
CA ALA A 608 -21.19 -7.99 -25.24
C ALA A 608 -20.32 -6.74 -24.95
N VAL A 609 -19.31 -6.84 -24.08
CA VAL A 609 -18.40 -5.70 -23.81
C VAL A 609 -17.50 -5.38 -24.99
N ARG A 610 -17.09 -6.39 -25.77
CA ARG A 610 -16.31 -6.19 -27.00
C ARG A 610 -17.14 -5.46 -28.05
N ASP A 611 -18.39 -5.85 -28.22
CA ASP A 611 -19.29 -5.27 -29.22
C ASP A 611 -19.73 -3.87 -28.81
N TYR A 612 -19.98 -3.64 -27.52
CA TYR A 612 -20.24 -2.29 -27.00
C TYR A 612 -19.04 -1.36 -27.19
N ARG A 613 -17.80 -1.85 -26.98
CA ARG A 613 -16.59 -1.08 -27.29
C ARG A 613 -16.52 -0.70 -28.76
N THR A 614 -16.90 -1.60 -29.66
CA THR A 614 -16.97 -1.33 -31.11
C THR A 614 -18.04 -0.27 -31.39
N HIS A 615 -19.26 -0.44 -30.86
CA HIS A 615 -20.35 0.53 -30.97
C HIS A 615 -19.94 1.94 -30.49
N LEU A 616 -19.30 2.03 -29.32
CA LEU A 616 -18.82 3.32 -28.78
C LEU A 616 -17.83 4.02 -29.72
N ARG A 617 -17.06 3.28 -30.51
CA ARG A 617 -16.06 3.81 -31.44
C ARG A 617 -16.64 4.13 -32.82
N THR A 618 -17.42 3.22 -33.40
CA THR A 618 -17.86 3.30 -34.80
C THR A 618 -19.17 4.05 -34.94
N VAL A 619 -20.14 3.77 -34.07
CA VAL A 619 -21.48 4.36 -34.10
C VAL A 619 -21.52 5.63 -33.28
N ALA A 620 -21.18 5.55 -31.99
CA ALA A 620 -21.23 6.71 -31.09
C ALA A 620 -20.00 7.64 -31.19
N LYS A 621 -19.01 7.29 -32.03
CA LYS A 621 -17.81 8.07 -32.36
C LYS A 621 -17.12 8.73 -31.13
N ARG A 622 -17.01 7.99 -30.02
CA ARG A 622 -16.44 8.51 -28.76
C ARG A 622 -14.91 8.50 -28.76
N LYS A 623 -14.31 9.52 -28.12
CA LYS A 623 -12.86 9.60 -27.88
C LYS A 623 -12.36 8.41 -27.05
N LEU A 624 -11.15 7.94 -27.32
CA LEU A 624 -10.60 6.71 -26.72
C LEU A 624 -10.51 6.74 -25.18
N SER A 625 -10.22 7.90 -24.59
CA SER A 625 -10.24 8.11 -23.14
C SER A 625 -11.64 7.92 -22.53
N THR A 626 -12.68 8.28 -23.29
CA THR A 626 -14.08 8.11 -22.89
C THR A 626 -14.48 6.64 -23.03
N VAL A 627 -14.05 5.96 -24.10
CA VAL A 627 -14.25 4.51 -24.26
C VAL A 627 -13.63 3.75 -23.07
N ASN A 628 -12.38 4.03 -22.70
CA ASN A 628 -11.73 3.40 -21.54
C ASN A 628 -12.46 3.70 -20.22
N ALA A 629 -13.07 4.87 -20.07
CA ALA A 629 -13.89 5.22 -18.91
C ALA A 629 -15.23 4.46 -18.85
N HIS A 630 -15.87 4.19 -20.01
CA HIS A 630 -17.02 3.29 -20.10
C HIS A 630 -16.64 1.86 -19.70
N LEU A 631 -15.55 1.34 -20.24
CA LEU A 631 -15.06 0.00 -19.88
C LEU A 631 -14.76 -0.11 -18.37
N THR A 632 -14.19 0.92 -17.77
CA THR A 632 -13.91 0.94 -16.32
C THR A 632 -15.20 0.89 -15.47
N ALA A 633 -16.26 1.61 -15.87
CA ALA A 633 -17.54 1.57 -15.19
C ALA A 633 -18.27 0.23 -15.42
N ILE A 634 -18.11 -0.39 -16.60
CA ILE A 634 -18.70 -1.69 -16.92
C ILE A 634 -17.99 -2.83 -16.18
N ASP A 635 -16.66 -2.76 -16.04
CA ASP A 635 -15.91 -3.71 -15.21
C ASP A 635 -16.34 -3.65 -13.75
N ASP A 636 -16.73 -2.46 -13.29
CA ASP A 636 -17.26 -2.24 -11.96
C ASP A 636 -18.67 -2.81 -11.78
N PHE A 637 -19.53 -2.59 -12.78
CA PHE A 637 -20.85 -3.21 -12.85
C PHE A 637 -20.77 -4.75 -12.82
N TYR A 638 -19.94 -5.37 -13.65
CA TYR A 638 -19.82 -6.83 -13.68
C TYR A 638 -19.12 -7.43 -12.46
N ARG A 639 -18.26 -6.67 -11.77
CA ARG A 639 -17.76 -7.05 -10.44
C ARG A 639 -18.89 -7.12 -9.41
N HIS A 640 -19.84 -6.19 -9.44
CA HIS A 640 -21.03 -6.24 -8.57
C HIS A 640 -21.98 -7.40 -8.91
N LEU A 641 -22.00 -7.86 -10.17
CA LEU A 641 -22.76 -9.05 -10.58
C LEU A 641 -22.05 -10.38 -10.23
N GLY A 642 -20.85 -10.34 -9.64
CA GLY A 642 -20.09 -11.56 -9.30
C GLY A 642 -19.43 -12.26 -10.49
N LEU A 643 -19.52 -11.68 -11.70
CA LEU A 643 -18.88 -12.23 -12.90
C LEU A 643 -17.41 -11.82 -13.02
N GLY A 644 -17.00 -10.74 -12.35
CA GLY A 644 -15.66 -10.14 -12.48
C GLY A 644 -15.55 -9.19 -13.69
N PRO A 645 -14.38 -8.56 -13.91
CA PRO A 645 -14.18 -7.60 -15.00
C PRO A 645 -14.19 -8.29 -16.37
N ALA A 646 -14.55 -7.54 -17.42
CA ALA A 646 -14.54 -8.06 -18.78
C ALA A 646 -13.11 -8.15 -19.31
N MET A 647 -12.76 -9.28 -19.95
CA MET A 647 -11.43 -9.50 -20.53
C MET A 647 -11.29 -8.85 -21.91
N VAL A 648 -11.39 -7.51 -21.96
CA VAL A 648 -11.30 -6.73 -23.20
C VAL A 648 -10.08 -5.82 -23.18
N LYS A 649 -9.19 -5.97 -24.16
CA LYS A 649 -7.94 -5.19 -24.27
C LYS A 649 -8.23 -3.68 -24.35
N ARG A 650 -7.68 -2.91 -23.42
CA ARG A 650 -7.69 -1.44 -23.42
C ARG A 650 -6.55 -0.92 -24.30
N GLN A 651 -6.80 0.16 -25.04
CA GLN A 651 -5.77 0.78 -25.88
C GLN A 651 -5.03 1.87 -25.09
N GLU A 652 -3.70 1.88 -25.17
CA GLU A 652 -2.83 2.86 -24.52
C GLU A 652 -2.87 4.20 -25.27
N LEU A 653 -2.90 5.29 -24.50
CA LEU A 653 -2.89 6.65 -25.05
C LEU A 653 -1.45 7.16 -25.11
N PRO A 654 -1.03 7.82 -26.22
CA PRO A 654 0.24 8.54 -26.26
C PRO A 654 0.27 9.61 -25.16
N LYS A 655 1.33 9.61 -24.34
CA LYS A 655 1.52 10.63 -23.30
C LYS A 655 2.02 11.93 -23.96
N ALA A 656 1.11 12.82 -24.35
CA ALA A 656 1.46 14.15 -24.84
C ALA A 656 1.57 15.17 -23.70
N ALA A 657 2.29 16.27 -23.93
CA ALA A 657 2.32 17.40 -23.00
C ALA A 657 0.89 17.97 -22.80
N PRO A 658 0.50 18.38 -21.58
CA PRO A 658 -0.82 18.94 -21.34
C PRO A 658 -1.09 20.21 -22.17
N ARG A 659 -2.33 20.40 -22.65
CA ARG A 659 -2.74 21.58 -23.43
C ARG A 659 -2.62 22.86 -22.57
N ALA A 660 -1.54 23.61 -22.77
CA ALA A 660 -1.36 24.96 -22.25
C ALA A 660 -1.99 26.00 -23.19
N LEU A 661 -2.32 27.19 -22.68
CA LEU A 661 -2.85 28.27 -23.50
C LEU A 661 -1.78 28.77 -24.49
N PRO A 662 -2.09 28.86 -25.80
CA PRO A 662 -1.18 29.48 -26.76
C PRO A 662 -1.00 30.98 -26.44
N ASN A 663 0.14 31.55 -26.81
CA ASN A 663 0.54 32.92 -26.46
C ASN A 663 -0.56 33.96 -26.75
N ARG A 664 -1.22 33.90 -27.91
CA ARG A 664 -2.30 34.82 -28.29
C ARG A 664 -3.54 34.69 -27.39
N ALA A 665 -4.00 33.48 -27.10
CA ALA A 665 -5.13 33.22 -26.22
C ALA A 665 -4.82 33.63 -24.77
N ARG A 666 -3.60 33.37 -24.31
CA ARG A 666 -3.11 33.76 -22.99
C ARG A 666 -3.13 35.27 -22.78
N THR A 667 -2.65 36.05 -23.75
CA THR A 667 -2.66 37.52 -23.67
C THR A 667 -4.09 38.06 -23.62
N ARG A 668 -5.00 37.53 -24.44
CA ARG A 668 -6.42 37.91 -24.43
C ARG A 668 -7.09 37.60 -23.09
N TRP A 669 -6.83 36.41 -22.56
CA TRP A 669 -7.33 35.98 -21.26
C TRP A 669 -6.86 36.89 -20.11
N LEU A 670 -5.56 37.24 -20.05
CA LEU A 670 -5.04 38.13 -19.00
C LEU A 670 -5.65 39.53 -19.05
N ARG A 671 -5.87 40.07 -20.26
CA ARG A 671 -6.55 41.37 -20.43
C ARG A 671 -8.00 41.33 -19.97
N ALA A 672 -8.72 40.24 -20.26
CA ALA A 672 -10.08 40.03 -19.76
C ALA A 672 -10.11 39.89 -18.23
N ALA A 673 -9.19 39.10 -17.67
CA ALA A 673 -9.08 38.91 -16.22
C ALA A 673 -8.77 40.21 -15.48
N GLN A 674 -7.98 41.11 -16.06
CA GLN A 674 -7.68 42.42 -15.48
C GLN A 674 -8.90 43.36 -15.44
N ARG A 675 -9.86 43.20 -16.35
CA ARG A 675 -11.12 43.96 -16.40
C ARG A 675 -12.24 43.34 -15.54
N ALA A 676 -12.04 42.13 -15.03
CA ALA A 676 -13.01 41.46 -14.18
C ALA A 676 -13.17 42.17 -12.82
N ASP A 677 -14.25 41.88 -12.11
CA ASP A 677 -14.43 42.33 -10.74
C ASP A 677 -13.28 41.83 -9.84
N PRO A 678 -12.93 42.53 -8.74
CA PRO A 678 -11.75 42.19 -7.92
C PRO A 678 -11.72 40.71 -7.48
N ARG A 679 -12.87 40.11 -7.16
CA ARG A 679 -12.99 38.67 -6.87
C ARG A 679 -12.64 37.79 -8.06
N GLY A 680 -13.22 38.07 -9.23
CA GLY A 680 -12.95 37.35 -10.48
C GLY A 680 -11.50 37.46 -10.92
N LYS A 681 -10.93 38.67 -10.84
CA LYS A 681 -9.52 38.97 -11.12
C LYS A 681 -8.58 38.18 -10.21
N ALA A 682 -8.81 38.22 -8.89
CA ALA A 682 -8.01 37.46 -7.92
C ALA A 682 -8.09 35.95 -8.17
N LEU A 683 -9.28 35.41 -8.43
CA LEU A 683 -9.48 33.99 -8.71
C LEU A 683 -8.75 33.54 -9.99
N ALA A 684 -8.83 34.34 -11.06
CA ALA A 684 -8.12 34.07 -12.31
C ALA A 684 -6.59 34.12 -12.12
N TYR A 685 -6.10 35.12 -11.37
CA TYR A 685 -4.68 35.31 -11.13
C TYR A 685 -4.09 34.22 -10.25
N ILE A 686 -4.83 33.69 -9.27
CA ILE A 686 -4.40 32.53 -8.48
C ILE A 686 -4.19 31.30 -9.38
N GLY A 687 -5.15 31.02 -10.27
CA GLY A 687 -5.06 29.88 -11.18
C GLY A 687 -3.89 29.99 -12.17
N TYR A 688 -3.56 31.21 -12.60
CA TYR A 688 -2.52 31.47 -13.60
C TYR A 688 -1.11 31.71 -13.00
N HIS A 689 -0.98 32.54 -11.98
CA HIS A 689 0.30 32.92 -11.40
C HIS A 689 0.79 31.97 -10.31
N ALA A 690 -0.12 31.35 -9.57
CA ALA A 690 0.21 30.41 -8.49
C ALA A 690 -0.12 28.94 -8.85
N GLY A 691 -0.86 28.72 -9.94
CA GLY A 691 -1.14 27.38 -10.45
C GLY A 691 -2.04 26.54 -9.56
N LEU A 692 -2.81 27.12 -8.65
CA LEU A 692 -3.70 26.38 -7.73
C LEU A 692 -4.85 25.71 -8.49
N ARG A 693 -5.31 24.57 -7.97
CA ARG A 693 -6.56 23.93 -8.43
C ARG A 693 -7.75 24.78 -8.00
N SER A 694 -8.85 24.79 -8.76
CA SER A 694 -10.06 25.52 -8.38
C SER A 694 -10.62 25.10 -7.01
N GLY A 695 -10.48 23.82 -6.64
CA GLY A 695 -10.84 23.32 -5.31
C GLY A 695 -9.93 23.86 -4.20
N GLU A 696 -8.63 24.04 -4.47
CA GLU A 696 -7.68 24.63 -3.52
C GLU A 696 -7.96 26.13 -3.35
N ALA A 697 -8.18 26.85 -4.46
CA ALA A 697 -8.45 28.28 -4.43
C ALA A 697 -9.69 28.62 -3.60
N VAL A 698 -10.79 27.87 -3.74
CA VAL A 698 -12.00 28.11 -2.94
C VAL A 698 -11.90 27.63 -1.49
N ALA A 699 -10.92 26.79 -1.18
CA ALA A 699 -10.67 26.27 0.16
C ALA A 699 -9.80 27.19 1.03
N LEU A 700 -9.12 28.19 0.45
CA LEU A 700 -8.29 29.14 1.18
C LEU A 700 -9.10 29.91 2.23
N ASP A 701 -8.48 30.09 3.40
CA ASP A 701 -8.94 30.98 4.47
C ASP A 701 -8.03 32.21 4.57
N LEU A 702 -8.49 33.28 5.23
CA LEU A 702 -7.73 34.54 5.33
C LEU A 702 -6.34 34.32 5.96
N ASP A 703 -6.23 33.41 6.93
CA ASP A 703 -4.97 33.05 7.59
C ASP A 703 -3.97 32.35 6.67
N ASP A 704 -4.42 31.89 5.49
CA ASP A 704 -3.58 31.27 4.47
C ASP A 704 -2.92 32.30 3.55
N VAL A 705 -3.31 33.57 3.64
CA VAL A 705 -2.84 34.64 2.77
C VAL A 705 -1.95 35.58 3.56
N ARG A 706 -0.63 35.46 3.39
CA ARG A 706 0.35 36.36 3.99
C ARG A 706 0.88 37.30 2.94
N ILE A 707 0.55 38.59 3.02
CA ILE A 707 0.99 39.61 2.04
C ILE A 707 1.66 40.77 2.78
N SER A 708 2.84 41.16 2.34
CA SER A 708 3.52 42.40 2.71
C SER A 708 3.80 43.23 1.45
N ALA A 709 4.35 44.45 1.61
CA ALA A 709 4.71 45.31 0.48
C ALA A 709 5.79 44.67 -0.43
N ARG A 710 6.70 43.83 0.12
CA ARG A 710 7.82 43.23 -0.63
C ARG A 710 7.66 41.74 -0.91
N GLU A 711 6.98 41.01 -0.04
CA GLU A 711 6.83 39.56 -0.11
C GLU A 711 5.38 39.12 -0.02
N GLY A 712 5.08 37.89 -0.41
CA GLY A 712 3.78 37.28 -0.15
C GLY A 712 3.79 35.79 -0.40
N VAL A 713 3.01 35.07 0.39
CA VAL A 713 2.95 33.61 0.39
C VAL A 713 1.49 33.18 0.54
N LEU A 714 1.07 32.21 -0.27
CA LEU A 714 -0.15 31.44 -0.04
C LEU A 714 0.18 30.11 0.63
N ILE A 715 -0.54 29.77 1.67
CA ILE A 715 -0.42 28.50 2.39
C ILE A 715 -1.54 27.57 1.92
N ILE A 716 -1.21 26.51 1.19
CA ILE A 716 -2.20 25.56 0.71
C ILE A 716 -2.22 24.40 1.70
N ARG A 717 -3.22 24.37 2.59
CA ARG A 717 -3.37 23.32 3.61
C ARG A 717 -4.04 22.06 3.07
N TYR A 718 -4.99 22.19 2.14
CA TYR A 718 -5.78 21.07 1.62
C TYR A 718 -6.04 21.20 0.12
N GLY A 719 -5.55 20.24 -0.67
CA GLY A 719 -5.86 20.08 -2.09
C GLY A 719 -6.08 18.61 -2.45
N LYS A 720 -6.75 18.31 -3.56
CA LYS A 720 -6.90 16.92 -4.07
C LYS A 720 -5.51 16.37 -4.44
N GLY A 721 -4.92 15.58 -3.53
CA GLY A 721 -3.51 15.14 -3.57
C GLY A 721 -2.66 15.59 -2.37
N GLY A 722 -3.21 16.37 -1.44
CA GLY A 722 -2.92 16.30 0.00
C GLY A 722 -1.71 17.02 0.59
N GLN A 723 -0.82 17.65 -0.18
CA GLN A 723 0.42 18.17 0.39
C GLN A 723 0.34 19.64 0.83
N TYR A 724 0.75 19.91 2.07
CA TYR A 724 1.07 21.26 2.54
C TYR A 724 2.13 21.88 1.63
N ARG A 725 1.87 23.09 1.15
CA ARG A 725 2.89 23.86 0.43
C ARG A 725 2.68 25.34 0.56
N GLU A 726 3.78 26.05 0.51
CA GLU A 726 3.82 27.50 0.46
C GLU A 726 4.14 27.94 -0.96
N VAL A 727 3.29 28.79 -1.52
CA VAL A 727 3.44 29.31 -2.89
C VAL A 727 3.77 30.80 -2.82
N PRO A 728 5.01 31.19 -3.17
CA PRO A 728 5.39 32.60 -3.28
C PRO A 728 4.54 33.35 -4.30
N LEU A 729 4.16 34.58 -3.97
CA LEU A 729 3.26 35.40 -4.77
C LEU A 729 3.98 36.43 -5.62
N ARG A 730 3.68 36.44 -6.92
CA ARG A 730 4.11 37.53 -7.82
C ARG A 730 3.44 38.85 -7.44
N PRO A 731 4.10 40.01 -7.68
CA PRO A 731 3.53 41.33 -7.36
C PRO A 731 2.10 41.53 -7.87
N GLN A 732 1.81 41.14 -9.11
CA GLN A 732 0.49 41.29 -9.72
C GLN A 732 -0.61 40.49 -8.99
N LEU A 733 -0.26 39.31 -8.47
CA LEU A 733 -1.20 38.48 -7.70
C LEU A 733 -1.37 39.03 -6.28
N ARG A 734 -0.31 39.57 -5.65
CA ARG A 734 -0.43 40.26 -4.35
C ARG A 734 -1.38 41.44 -4.42
N THR A 735 -1.23 42.29 -5.43
CA THR A 735 -2.12 43.44 -5.64
C THR A 735 -3.57 43.01 -5.84
N ALA A 736 -3.83 42.04 -6.73
CA ALA A 736 -5.20 41.56 -6.98
C ALA A 736 -5.84 40.90 -5.75
N LEU A 737 -5.06 40.15 -4.95
CA LEU A 737 -5.55 39.57 -3.70
C LEU A 737 -5.85 40.63 -2.65
N GLN A 738 -5.00 41.65 -2.51
CA GLN A 738 -5.22 42.73 -1.55
C GLN A 738 -6.45 43.56 -1.91
N GLU A 739 -6.62 43.90 -3.20
CA GLU A 739 -7.84 44.54 -3.74
C GLU A 739 -9.07 43.72 -3.35
N TRP A 740 -9.07 42.41 -3.64
CA TRP A 740 -10.19 41.55 -3.29
C TRP A 740 -10.43 41.43 -1.77
N ILE A 741 -9.38 41.28 -0.95
CA ILE A 741 -9.54 41.17 0.51
C ILE A 741 -10.14 42.44 1.11
N THR A 742 -9.81 43.60 0.53
CA THR A 742 -10.38 44.90 0.94
C THR A 742 -11.87 44.96 0.61
N ASP A 743 -12.26 44.63 -0.62
CA ASP A 743 -13.67 44.58 -1.03
C ASP A 743 -14.46 43.51 -0.28
N ARG A 744 -13.83 42.36 -0.03
CA ARG A 744 -14.38 41.25 0.72
C ARG A 744 -14.78 41.67 2.14
N ALA A 745 -14.04 42.58 2.78
CA ALA A 745 -14.36 43.04 4.13
C ALA A 745 -15.74 43.75 4.19
N GLN A 746 -16.20 44.32 3.08
CA GLN A 746 -17.51 44.95 2.94
C GLN A 746 -18.60 43.98 2.43
N TRP A 747 -18.24 42.72 2.19
CA TRP A 747 -19.15 41.73 1.63
C TRP A 747 -20.14 41.22 2.69
N PRO A 748 -21.40 40.93 2.33
CA PRO A 748 -22.39 40.41 3.27
C PRO A 748 -21.88 39.18 4.03
N CYS A 749 -22.04 39.17 5.36
CA CYS A 749 -21.62 38.10 6.28
C CYS A 749 -20.11 37.76 6.23
N ALA A 750 -19.26 38.66 5.74
CA ALA A 750 -17.83 38.41 5.62
C ALA A 750 -17.09 38.22 6.95
N THR A 751 -17.59 38.83 8.03
CA THR A 751 -17.02 38.77 9.38
C THR A 751 -17.19 37.40 10.03
N GLU A 752 -18.19 36.63 9.62
CA GLU A 752 -18.54 35.33 10.20
C GLU A 752 -17.91 34.15 9.45
N ASN A 753 -17.24 34.40 8.33
CA ASN A 753 -16.71 33.38 7.45
C ASN A 753 -15.21 33.61 7.21
N PRO A 754 -14.32 32.64 7.48
CA PRO A 754 -12.88 32.80 7.26
C PRO A 754 -12.45 32.66 5.78
N ALA A 755 -13.33 32.20 4.89
CA ALA A 755 -12.97 31.88 3.50
C ALA A 755 -12.53 33.10 2.69
N VAL A 756 -11.42 33.00 1.94
CA VAL A 756 -10.94 34.09 1.06
C VAL A 756 -11.98 34.41 -0.01
N PHE A 757 -12.55 33.41 -0.67
CA PHE A 757 -13.54 33.61 -1.73
C PHE A 757 -14.95 33.31 -1.24
N LEU A 758 -15.81 34.33 -1.30
CA LEU A 758 -17.20 34.26 -0.88
C LEU A 758 -18.15 34.20 -2.08
N ASN A 759 -19.29 33.54 -1.88
CA ASN A 759 -20.43 33.60 -2.78
C ASN A 759 -21.27 34.87 -2.50
N ARG A 760 -22.29 35.13 -3.33
CA ARG A 760 -23.13 36.34 -3.20
C ARG A 760 -23.91 36.43 -1.87
N ARG A 761 -24.07 35.31 -1.15
CA ARG A 761 -24.77 35.22 0.14
C ARG A 761 -23.81 35.21 1.35
N GLY A 762 -22.51 35.47 1.14
CA GLY A 762 -21.51 35.47 2.21
C GLY A 762 -20.97 34.10 2.63
N GLY A 763 -21.47 33.01 2.04
CA GLY A 763 -20.92 31.67 2.24
C GLY A 763 -19.65 31.43 1.43
N ARG A 764 -18.91 30.34 1.70
CA ARG A 764 -17.74 29.95 0.90
C ARG A 764 -18.13 29.75 -0.57
N LEU A 765 -17.28 30.22 -1.49
CA LEU A 765 -17.48 30.01 -2.93
C LEU A 765 -17.36 28.51 -3.26
N THR A 766 -18.28 27.97 -4.06
CA THR A 766 -18.20 26.57 -4.49
C THR A 766 -17.26 26.43 -5.68
N THR A 767 -16.72 25.23 -5.92
CA THR A 767 -15.91 24.96 -7.13
C THR A 767 -16.69 25.24 -8.41
N ARG A 768 -18.01 25.04 -8.40
CA ARG A 768 -18.89 25.41 -9.51
C ARG A 768 -19.00 26.93 -9.68
N GLY A 769 -19.14 27.68 -8.59
CA GLY A 769 -19.13 29.14 -8.64
C GLY A 769 -17.81 29.69 -9.21
N ALA A 770 -16.67 29.13 -8.79
CA ALA A 770 -15.38 29.46 -9.36
C ALA A 770 -15.29 29.13 -10.88
N TYR A 771 -15.85 28.00 -11.30
CA TYR A 771 -15.95 27.65 -12.72
C TYR A 771 -16.77 28.68 -13.51
N ASP A 772 -17.91 29.11 -12.97
CA ASP A 772 -18.79 30.09 -13.62
C ASP A 772 -18.14 31.48 -13.71
N GLU A 773 -17.36 31.90 -12.71
CA GLU A 773 -16.58 33.15 -12.80
C GLU A 773 -15.48 33.07 -13.87
N LEU A 774 -14.71 31.99 -13.92
CA LEU A 774 -13.72 31.80 -14.98
C LEU A 774 -14.37 31.73 -16.38
N LYS A 775 -15.58 31.17 -16.48
CA LYS A 775 -16.34 31.14 -17.73
C LYS A 775 -16.67 32.56 -18.23
N LYS A 776 -17.07 33.48 -17.36
CA LYS A 776 -17.36 34.87 -17.75
C LYS A 776 -16.14 35.57 -18.35
N ILE A 777 -14.99 35.40 -17.70
CA ILE A 777 -13.72 35.96 -18.19
C ILE A 777 -13.36 35.35 -19.55
N ALA A 778 -13.73 34.08 -19.80
CA ALA A 778 -13.40 33.39 -21.05
C ALA A 778 -14.22 33.95 -22.21
N ILE A 779 -15.51 34.18 -21.94
CA ILE A 779 -16.44 34.79 -22.87
C ILE A 779 -15.97 36.21 -23.22
N ASP A 780 -15.58 37.01 -22.23
CA ASP A 780 -15.03 38.36 -22.45
C ASP A 780 -13.67 38.34 -23.18
N ALA A 781 -12.88 37.29 -22.99
CA ALA A 781 -11.67 37.04 -23.76
C ALA A 781 -11.96 36.51 -25.18
N ASN A 782 -13.21 36.21 -25.53
CA ASN A 782 -13.66 35.51 -26.74
C ASN A 782 -12.90 34.18 -26.96
N LEU A 783 -12.86 33.37 -25.90
CA LEU A 783 -12.28 32.02 -25.85
C LEU A 783 -13.38 31.00 -25.59
N GLU A 784 -13.32 29.85 -26.27
CA GLU A 784 -14.24 28.76 -25.98
C GLU A 784 -13.94 28.17 -24.59
N PHE A 785 -14.92 28.16 -23.70
CA PHE A 785 -14.77 27.63 -22.34
C PHE A 785 -15.44 26.27 -22.20
N GLY A 786 -14.69 25.26 -21.74
CA GLY A 786 -15.22 23.93 -21.53
C GLY A 786 -14.26 22.82 -21.89
N ARG A 787 -14.72 21.57 -21.75
CA ARG A 787 -13.89 20.36 -21.89
C ARG A 787 -13.18 20.26 -23.26
N ASP A 788 -13.82 20.78 -24.30
CA ASP A 788 -13.30 20.78 -25.67
C ASP A 788 -12.88 22.19 -26.17
N GLY A 789 -13.10 23.23 -25.36
CA GLY A 789 -12.76 24.62 -25.70
C GLY A 789 -11.30 24.97 -25.46
N ASP A 790 -10.95 26.22 -25.77
CA ASP A 790 -9.62 26.81 -25.57
C ASP A 790 -9.18 26.89 -24.10
N LEU A 791 -10.15 27.00 -23.18
CA LEU A 791 -9.88 27.18 -21.76
C LEU A 791 -10.68 26.23 -20.87
N THR A 792 -9.96 25.58 -19.95
CA THR A 792 -10.53 24.87 -18.80
C THR A 792 -9.88 25.37 -17.50
N PRO A 793 -10.50 25.17 -16.33
CA PRO A 793 -9.87 25.54 -15.06
C PRO A 793 -8.50 24.88 -14.83
N HIS A 794 -8.29 23.67 -15.37
CA HIS A 794 -6.99 22.99 -15.30
C HIS A 794 -5.99 23.52 -16.33
N ALA A 795 -6.45 24.12 -17.45
CA ALA A 795 -5.57 24.71 -18.46
C ALA A 795 -4.73 25.87 -17.90
N LEU A 796 -5.26 26.65 -16.94
CA LEU A 796 -4.50 27.72 -16.27
C LEU A 796 -3.31 27.15 -15.48
N ARG A 797 -3.53 26.09 -14.70
CA ARG A 797 -2.47 25.36 -14.00
C ARG A 797 -1.47 24.72 -14.94
N HIS A 798 -1.93 24.12 -16.04
CA HIS A 798 -1.03 23.56 -17.04
C HIS A 798 -0.19 24.65 -17.73
N THR A 799 -0.77 25.82 -17.97
CA THR A 799 -0.07 26.98 -18.51
C THR A 799 0.99 27.49 -17.53
N ALA A 800 0.68 27.58 -16.24
CA ALA A 800 1.63 27.95 -15.20
C ALA A 800 2.83 26.99 -15.15
N GLY A 801 2.58 25.68 -15.09
CA GLY A 801 3.63 24.64 -15.07
C GLY A 801 4.50 24.65 -16.32
N THR A 802 3.88 24.73 -17.50
CA THR A 802 4.59 24.79 -18.78
C THR A 802 5.44 26.05 -18.89
N ASN A 803 4.93 27.21 -18.47
CA ASN A 803 5.68 28.47 -18.50
C ASN A 803 6.88 28.45 -17.55
N MET A 804 6.75 27.86 -16.36
CA MET A 804 7.87 27.76 -15.42
C MET A 804 8.99 26.89 -15.99
N ILE A 805 8.67 25.69 -16.50
CA ILE A 805 9.68 24.78 -17.08
C ILE A 805 10.31 25.37 -18.34
N ARG A 806 9.50 25.93 -19.25
CA ARG A 806 10.02 26.59 -20.45
C ARG A 806 10.80 27.87 -20.15
N GLY A 807 10.55 28.50 -19.00
CA GLY A 807 11.33 29.61 -18.46
C GLY A 807 12.63 29.17 -17.77
N GLY A 808 13.06 27.91 -17.92
CA GLY A 808 14.31 27.39 -17.37
C GLY A 808 14.27 27.01 -15.89
N GLN A 809 13.08 26.96 -15.27
CA GLN A 809 12.97 26.56 -13.87
C GLN A 809 13.11 25.05 -13.72
N ASP A 810 13.82 24.63 -12.67
CA ASP A 810 14.00 23.23 -12.32
C ASP A 810 12.65 22.51 -12.07
N ILE A 811 12.56 21.27 -12.55
CA ILE A 811 11.33 20.45 -12.50
C ILE A 811 10.94 20.15 -11.05
N VAL A 812 11.89 20.00 -10.12
CA VAL A 812 11.59 19.77 -8.69
C VAL A 812 10.98 21.02 -8.07
N THR A 813 11.52 22.20 -8.39
CA THR A 813 10.96 23.49 -7.95
C THR A 813 9.52 23.66 -8.44
N VAL A 814 9.26 23.36 -9.73
CA VAL A 814 7.91 23.43 -10.31
C VAL A 814 6.96 22.39 -9.70
N ALA A 815 7.46 21.18 -9.42
CA ALA A 815 6.69 20.14 -8.75
C ALA A 815 6.27 20.56 -7.33
N LYS A 816 7.17 21.20 -6.57
CA LYS A 816 6.90 21.75 -5.23
C LYS A 816 5.88 22.87 -5.27
N ILE A 817 6.02 23.84 -6.18
CA ILE A 817 5.08 24.98 -6.32
C ILE A 817 3.68 24.48 -6.68
N LEU A 818 3.58 23.56 -7.65
CA LEU A 818 2.29 23.05 -8.09
C LEU A 818 1.71 22.05 -7.07
N GLY A 819 2.51 21.30 -6.31
CA GLY A 819 2.05 20.17 -5.52
C GLY A 819 1.75 18.97 -6.42
N HIS A 820 2.77 18.54 -7.15
CA HIS A 820 2.78 17.36 -8.02
C HIS A 820 3.90 16.42 -7.61
N SER A 821 3.73 15.12 -7.85
CA SER A 821 4.89 14.23 -7.93
C SER A 821 5.80 14.65 -9.09
N ILE A 822 7.10 14.38 -8.96
CA ILE A 822 8.08 14.68 -10.01
C ILE A 822 7.67 14.03 -11.34
N GLU A 823 7.13 12.81 -11.31
CA GLU A 823 6.63 12.11 -12.51
C GLU A 823 5.43 12.81 -13.16
N THR A 824 4.57 13.45 -12.36
CA THR A 824 3.46 14.25 -12.90
C THR A 824 3.96 15.57 -13.46
N ALA A 825 4.97 16.20 -12.81
CA ALA A 825 5.61 17.41 -13.29
C ALA A 825 6.42 17.19 -14.59
N ARG A 826 7.01 16.00 -14.77
CA ARG A 826 7.71 15.58 -15.99
C ARG A 826 6.84 15.66 -17.24
N ARG A 827 5.51 15.59 -17.12
CA ARG A 827 4.60 15.76 -18.26
C ARG A 827 4.70 17.14 -18.92
N TYR A 828 5.10 18.16 -18.16
CA TYR A 828 5.29 19.53 -18.67
C TYR A 828 6.61 19.71 -19.42
N SER A 829 7.56 18.78 -19.28
CA SER A 829 8.81 18.76 -20.05
C SER A 829 8.72 17.91 -21.31
N LEU A 830 7.56 17.30 -21.61
CA LEU A 830 7.37 16.54 -22.84
C LEU A 830 7.28 17.49 -24.04
N PRO A 831 7.93 17.17 -25.17
CA PRO A 831 7.88 18.00 -26.36
C PRO A 831 6.45 18.02 -26.93
N THR A 832 5.96 19.22 -27.24
CA THR A 832 4.71 19.42 -27.99
C THR A 832 4.91 19.08 -29.46
N GLU A 833 3.82 18.87 -30.22
CA GLU A 833 3.93 18.67 -31.67
C GLU A 833 4.60 19.86 -32.36
N ALA A 834 4.40 21.09 -31.86
CA ALA A 834 5.13 22.26 -32.33
C ALA A 834 6.63 22.21 -32.00
N ASP A 835 7.02 21.65 -30.84
CA ASP A 835 8.44 21.50 -30.49
C ASP A 835 9.11 20.42 -31.35
N LYS A 836 8.39 19.34 -31.66
CA LYS A 836 8.84 18.30 -32.59
C LYS A 836 8.95 18.84 -34.01
N GLN A 837 7.93 19.57 -34.47
CA GLN A 837 7.92 20.22 -35.78
C GLN A 837 9.06 21.23 -35.91
N ALA A 838 9.26 22.10 -34.91
CA ALA A 838 10.39 23.03 -34.89
C ALA A 838 11.76 22.33 -34.79
N ALA A 839 11.84 21.18 -34.10
CA ALA A 839 13.07 20.37 -34.08
C ALA A 839 13.37 19.76 -35.46
N ILE A 840 12.34 19.36 -36.19
CA ILE A 840 12.44 18.87 -37.58
C ILE A 840 12.77 20.02 -38.53
N GLU A 841 12.16 21.20 -38.39
CA GLU A 841 12.46 22.38 -39.20
C GLU A 841 13.89 22.89 -38.97
N ARG A 842 14.47 22.68 -37.78
CA ARG A 842 15.88 22.94 -37.49
C ARG A 842 16.84 21.90 -38.08
N LEU A 843 16.35 20.76 -38.56
CA LEU A 843 17.13 19.79 -39.34
C LEU A 843 17.26 20.22 -40.81
N ALA A 844 16.89 21.46 -41.17
CA ALA A 844 17.14 22.00 -42.49
C ALA A 844 18.63 21.81 -42.83
N VAL A 845 18.85 20.86 -43.73
CA VAL A 845 20.08 20.62 -44.46
C VAL A 845 20.27 21.85 -45.33
N ASP A 846 21.48 22.42 -45.32
CA ASP A 846 21.88 23.40 -46.31
C ASP A 846 21.63 22.79 -47.70
N GLU A 847 20.65 23.34 -48.45
CA GLU A 847 20.61 23.24 -49.92
C GLU A 847 21.43 24.39 -50.51
#